data_AF-A0A2V8JUL4-F1
#
_entry.id   AF-A0A2V8JUL4-F1
#
_cell.length_a   1.000
_cell.length_b   1.000
_cell.length_c   1.000
_cell.angle_alpha   90.00
_cell.angle_beta   90.00
_cell.angle_gamma   90.00
#
_symmetry.space_group_name_H-M   'P 1'
#
loop_
_entity.id
_entity.type
_entity.pdbx_description
1 polymer ?
#
loop_
_entity_poly.entity_id
_entity_poly.type
_entity_poly.pdbx_seq_one_letter_code
_entity_poly.pdbx_strand_id
1 'polypeptide(L)'
;MILVGSLWASAQSVRIDLEPVIASGLNQPLYLTNAHDRTGRRFVVEQPGRISVMQPGSSTRTTFLDITGRVLSGGERGLLGLAFHPQFASNRRFFVDYTRRPDGATVIAEYHVSTSNPNVAQASETVLLLIPQPYENHNGGMIEFGPDGYLYIGMGDGGSGNDPENRAQNPNELLGKILRIDVDRGAPPPTNPYADGLAGRREIYAIGLRNPWRFSFDRATGQLYVGDVGQNQREEVDIVTAGGNYGWRVFEGTRCTNLGPASCSTPGFLPPITEYDHSTNGRCSITGGYVYRGTQQSLPYGAYVYGDYCSGEIFMLEAGVQSVLIHTTLSITSFGEDESGELYVVGQRGSVFRIKNPDADTGSTRGFGFADHGSFSMRTAGQSNLVLGYARIQASSGASLPAGMAVFGYRQNGILVSEASAPLMPLISSGRIDAVDTAVAITNPNTEAVTLNFYFTDAAGNNFGQGSTILPPNSGVAAFLDQPPFSAPRGSVATFTFTSTLLVSALALRGITNERGDFLMTILPVVDISNSPDSFSLPAPVQTIAQFVDGGGWATEIVLINPLNRAISGSIQAFNPAGQPASVQFAGPYTIPPGGLWRFRTLGTGANVQSGSIRITPSADSPAPSSTAILSFRNNGITVLQTAIAGVASGTAFRLFVENVGTFNSLPGSIQTAIAVANPTSNPASVALELYGSDGATVGLGDPIAIPANGQIAVFLNQIPGFSSLSSSFQGVLRVSSASTVAVSALRAHYNERGDFLISPTLPVSEADLPHSSELLFPHLAIGSGCEMQFVLFSGRATSSSGTIYFFDQNGTPLSLALRQ
;
A
#
# COMPACT_ATOMS: atom_id res chain seq x y z
N MET A 1 -19.88 -35.05 26.60
CA MET A 1 -19.26 -36.03 25.69
C MET A 1 -19.96 -35.79 24.34
N ILE A 2 -19.41 -35.13 23.31
CA ILE A 2 -18.08 -35.05 22.70
C ILE A 2 -17.85 -33.61 22.14
N LEU A 3 -16.59 -33.18 22.10
CA LEU A 3 -16.06 -31.91 21.57
C LEU A 3 -16.47 -31.57 20.13
N VAL A 4 -16.68 -30.27 19.84
CA VAL A 4 -16.24 -29.62 18.59
C VAL A 4 -15.69 -28.25 18.96
N GLY A 5 -14.40 -28.05 18.66
CA GLY A 5 -13.64 -26.85 18.95
C GLY A 5 -14.01 -25.69 18.04
N SER A 6 -14.04 -24.51 18.65
CA SER A 6 -14.10 -23.20 18.03
C SER A 6 -12.82 -22.91 17.26
N LEU A 7 -12.91 -22.94 15.93
CA LEU A 7 -11.94 -22.30 15.04
C LEU A 7 -12.42 -20.87 14.80
N TRP A 8 -11.84 -19.92 15.53
CA TRP A 8 -11.89 -18.51 15.16
C TRP A 8 -10.90 -18.32 14.02
N ALA A 9 -11.36 -17.99 12.81
CA ALA A 9 -10.51 -17.55 11.73
C ALA A 9 -9.98 -16.14 12.08
N SER A 10 -8.78 -16.07 12.67
CA SER A 10 -8.00 -14.84 12.71
C SER A 10 -7.57 -14.48 11.29
N ALA A 11 -7.61 -13.18 10.94
CA ALA A 11 -6.91 -12.68 9.76
C ALA A 11 -5.48 -13.26 9.75
N GLN A 12 -5.09 -13.93 8.65
CA GLN A 12 -3.86 -14.68 8.60
C GLN A 12 -2.68 -13.70 8.68
N SER A 13 -2.00 -13.67 9.83
CA SER A 13 -0.78 -12.88 10.03
C SER A 13 0.31 -13.43 9.12
N VAL A 14 1.14 -12.57 8.52
CA VAL A 14 2.32 -12.96 7.73
C VAL A 14 3.15 -13.96 8.53
N ARG A 15 3.29 -15.19 8.01
CA ARG A 15 4.15 -16.19 8.61
C ARG A 15 5.55 -16.07 8.03
N ILE A 16 6.55 -16.21 8.88
CA ILE A 16 7.94 -16.34 8.47
C ILE A 16 8.60 -17.58 9.04
N ASP A 17 9.62 -18.05 8.33
CA ASP A 17 10.60 -19.03 8.80
C ASP A 17 12.01 -18.42 8.70
N LEU A 18 12.93 -18.92 9.53
CA LEU A 18 14.33 -18.50 9.55
C LEU A 18 15.22 -19.58 8.92
N GLU A 19 15.74 -19.30 7.73
CA GLU A 19 16.68 -20.20 7.05
C GLU A 19 18.11 -19.95 7.55
N PRO A 20 18.80 -20.95 8.10
CA PRO A 20 20.17 -20.77 8.58
C PRO A 20 21.12 -20.51 7.40
N VAL A 21 21.80 -19.36 7.44
CA VAL A 21 22.88 -19.01 6.51
C VAL A 21 24.23 -19.32 7.16
N ILE A 22 24.35 -18.99 8.45
CA ILE A 22 25.45 -19.40 9.33
C ILE A 22 24.81 -19.97 10.59
N ALA A 23 24.90 -21.28 10.79
CA ALA A 23 24.26 -21.94 11.93
C ALA A 23 24.99 -21.69 13.27
N SER A 24 26.32 -21.57 13.23
CA SER A 24 27.16 -21.32 14.41
C SER A 24 28.57 -20.88 14.01
N GLY A 25 29.38 -20.50 15.02
CA GLY A 25 30.81 -20.27 14.88
C GLY A 25 31.23 -18.80 14.79
N LEU A 26 30.33 -17.85 14.61
CA LEU A 26 30.65 -16.41 14.81
C LEU A 26 30.86 -16.15 16.31
N ASN A 27 31.80 -15.26 16.63
CA ASN A 27 32.08 -14.82 17.98
C ASN A 27 31.38 -13.50 18.25
N GLN A 28 30.19 -13.56 18.84
CA GLN A 28 29.37 -12.38 19.18
C GLN A 28 29.15 -11.47 17.96
N PRO A 29 28.49 -11.97 16.89
CA PRO A 29 28.21 -11.15 15.71
C PRO A 29 27.22 -10.04 16.07
N LEU A 30 27.49 -8.84 15.56
CA LEU A 30 26.71 -7.64 15.84
C LEU A 30 26.08 -7.01 14.61
N TYR A 31 26.58 -7.27 13.41
CA TYR A 31 26.05 -6.62 12.21
C TYR A 31 26.29 -7.48 10.96
N LEU A 32 25.36 -7.42 10.01
CA LEU A 32 25.50 -7.99 8.66
C LEU A 32 25.15 -6.93 7.63
N THR A 33 25.99 -6.79 6.61
CA THR A 33 25.72 -5.89 5.48
C THR A 33 26.35 -6.39 4.18
N ASN A 34 26.12 -5.67 3.09
CA ASN A 34 26.73 -5.86 1.79
C ASN A 34 27.55 -4.61 1.40
N ALA A 35 28.34 -4.71 0.33
CA ALA A 35 29.22 -3.61 -0.09
C ALA A 35 28.66 -2.76 -1.24
N HIS A 36 27.42 -2.99 -1.65
CA HIS A 36 26.74 -2.32 -2.76
C HIS A 36 27.56 -2.30 -4.08
N ASP A 37 28.38 -3.34 -4.31
CA ASP A 37 29.28 -3.45 -5.46
C ASP A 37 28.81 -4.48 -6.51
N ARG A 38 27.57 -4.98 -6.34
CA ARG A 38 26.91 -5.97 -7.20
C ARG A 38 27.57 -7.34 -7.16
N THR A 39 28.41 -7.60 -6.16
CA THR A 39 29.09 -8.89 -6.02
C THR A 39 28.28 -9.90 -5.22
N GLY A 40 27.22 -9.47 -4.52
CA GLY A 40 26.42 -10.28 -3.59
C GLY A 40 27.18 -10.75 -2.34
N ARG A 41 28.38 -10.21 -2.08
CA ARG A 41 29.16 -10.55 -0.88
C ARG A 41 28.50 -10.00 0.37
N ARG A 42 28.60 -10.78 1.45
CA ARG A 42 28.05 -10.43 2.76
C ARG A 42 29.19 -10.33 3.76
N PHE A 43 29.14 -9.30 4.60
CA PHE A 43 30.14 -8.99 5.61
C PHE A 43 29.49 -9.07 6.98
N VAL A 44 30.13 -9.75 7.92
CA VAL A 44 29.63 -9.92 9.29
C VAL A 44 30.63 -9.31 10.25
N VAL A 45 30.16 -8.38 11.08
CA VAL A 45 30.93 -7.74 12.14
C VAL A 45 30.82 -8.57 13.42
N GLU A 46 31.96 -8.90 14.02
CA GLU A 46 32.10 -9.64 15.26
C GLU A 46 32.67 -8.70 16.35
N GLN A 47 31.97 -8.60 17.49
CA GLN A 47 32.23 -7.63 18.56
C GLN A 47 33.71 -7.53 18.99
N PRO A 48 34.51 -8.62 19.05
CA PRO A 48 35.90 -8.54 19.47
C PRO A 48 36.83 -7.74 18.54
N GLY A 49 36.38 -7.34 17.35
CA GLY A 49 37.18 -6.58 16.39
C GLY A 49 37.52 -7.33 15.11
N ARG A 50 36.62 -8.22 14.65
CA ARG A 50 36.80 -8.95 13.39
C ARG A 50 35.65 -8.66 12.43
N ILE A 51 35.97 -8.62 11.15
CA ILE A 51 34.98 -8.63 10.07
C ILE A 51 35.25 -9.88 9.24
N SER A 52 34.22 -10.69 9.06
CA SER A 52 34.23 -11.88 8.20
C SER A 52 33.53 -11.55 6.87
N VAL A 53 34.02 -12.07 5.74
CA VAL A 53 33.38 -11.95 4.42
C VAL A 53 33.02 -13.33 3.86
N MET A 54 31.87 -13.39 3.21
CA MET A 54 31.29 -14.59 2.62
C MET A 54 30.83 -14.31 1.19
N GLN A 55 31.17 -15.22 0.27
CA GLN A 55 30.75 -15.15 -1.13
C GLN A 55 29.25 -15.47 -1.29
N PRO A 56 28.60 -15.02 -2.37
CA PRO A 56 27.23 -15.42 -2.68
C PRO A 56 27.07 -16.94 -2.69
N GLY A 57 26.03 -17.46 -2.05
CA GLY A 57 25.74 -18.90 -2.00
C GLY A 57 26.74 -19.77 -1.21
N SER A 58 27.84 -19.21 -0.72
CA SER A 58 28.78 -19.92 0.14
C SER A 58 28.36 -19.84 1.61
N SER A 59 28.65 -20.89 2.38
CA SER A 59 28.64 -20.89 3.85
C SER A 59 30.05 -20.76 4.44
N THR A 60 31.07 -20.71 3.58
CA THR A 60 32.47 -20.55 3.99
C THR A 60 32.80 -19.06 4.07
N ARG A 61 33.35 -18.66 5.22
CA ARG A 61 33.76 -17.29 5.50
C ARG A 61 35.27 -17.19 5.64
N THR A 62 35.81 -16.02 5.34
CA THR A 62 37.22 -15.68 5.53
C THR A 62 37.34 -14.35 6.27
N THR A 63 38.45 -14.11 6.96
CA THR A 63 38.68 -12.84 7.65
C THR A 63 38.92 -11.72 6.64
N PHE A 64 38.08 -10.70 6.67
CA PHE A 64 38.22 -9.47 5.90
C PHE A 64 39.10 -8.46 6.64
N LEU A 65 38.84 -8.23 7.93
CA LEU A 65 39.60 -7.33 8.80
C LEU A 65 39.77 -7.95 10.19
N ASP A 66 40.95 -7.81 10.80
CA ASP A 66 41.20 -8.14 12.20
C ASP A 66 41.92 -6.97 12.87
N ILE A 67 41.22 -6.29 13.77
CA ILE A 67 41.71 -5.18 14.59
C ILE A 67 41.52 -5.47 16.08
N THR A 68 41.44 -6.74 16.47
CA THR A 68 41.24 -7.18 17.87
C THR A 68 42.23 -6.54 18.86
N GLY A 69 43.45 -6.24 18.43
CA GLY A 69 44.46 -5.53 19.23
C GLY A 69 44.15 -4.06 19.53
N ARG A 70 43.25 -3.42 18.78
CA ARG A 70 42.82 -2.02 18.95
C ARG A 70 41.49 -1.89 19.70
N VAL A 71 40.68 -2.94 19.70
CA VAL A 71 39.28 -2.91 20.18
C VAL A 71 39.18 -3.31 21.65
N LEU A 72 38.57 -2.44 22.46
CA LEU A 72 38.13 -2.76 23.82
C LEU A 72 36.72 -3.33 23.72
N SER A 73 36.55 -4.64 23.85
CA SER A 73 35.27 -5.33 23.67
C SER A 73 34.65 -5.81 24.99
N GLY A 74 33.32 -5.88 25.05
CA GLY A 74 32.54 -6.44 26.16
C GLY A 74 31.44 -5.49 26.62
N GLY A 75 30.30 -6.04 27.04
CA GLY A 75 29.09 -5.24 27.25
C GLY A 75 28.61 -4.66 25.91
N GLU A 76 28.39 -3.34 25.87
CA GLU A 76 28.03 -2.60 24.65
C GLU A 76 29.25 -2.12 23.85
N ARG A 77 30.47 -2.37 24.35
CA ARG A 77 31.72 -2.00 23.68
C ARG A 77 32.18 -3.07 22.69
N GLY A 78 32.81 -2.66 21.60
CA GLY A 78 33.43 -3.56 20.63
C GLY A 78 33.69 -2.88 19.29
N LEU A 79 33.78 -3.69 18.23
CA LEU A 79 33.58 -3.24 16.86
C LEU A 79 32.08 -3.33 16.55
N LEU A 80 31.44 -2.18 16.34
CA LEU A 80 29.98 -2.03 16.40
C LEU A 80 29.35 -1.73 15.05
N GLY A 81 30.10 -1.07 14.15
CA GLY A 81 29.60 -0.59 12.86
C GLY A 81 30.53 -0.85 11.69
N LEU A 82 29.94 -0.99 10.50
CA LEU A 82 30.64 -1.12 9.21
C LEU A 82 29.79 -0.44 8.13
N ALA A 83 30.39 0.48 7.38
CA ALA A 83 29.76 1.08 6.20
C ALA A 83 30.73 1.09 5.02
N PHE A 84 30.25 0.73 3.82
CA PHE A 84 31.02 0.86 2.59
C PHE A 84 30.70 2.19 1.92
N HIS A 85 31.71 2.85 1.35
CA HIS A 85 31.47 4.10 0.62
C HIS A 85 30.45 3.91 -0.52
N PRO A 86 29.58 4.88 -0.86
CA PRO A 86 28.67 4.77 -2.00
C PRO A 86 29.37 4.58 -3.37
N GLN A 87 30.69 4.79 -3.41
CA GLN A 87 31.56 4.61 -4.58
C GLN A 87 32.57 3.48 -4.36
N PHE A 88 32.32 2.57 -3.42
CA PHE A 88 33.24 1.52 -2.97
C PHE A 88 33.81 0.69 -4.12
N ALA A 89 33.00 0.36 -5.14
CA ALA A 89 33.45 -0.36 -6.32
C ALA A 89 34.64 0.31 -7.05
N SER A 90 34.76 1.64 -6.92
CA SER A 90 35.84 2.43 -7.53
C SER A 90 36.93 2.84 -6.55
N ASN A 91 36.57 3.26 -5.33
CA ASN A 91 37.51 3.86 -4.38
C ASN A 91 38.00 2.89 -3.28
N ARG A 92 37.34 1.74 -3.11
CA ARG A 92 37.67 0.70 -2.13
C ARG A 92 37.67 1.15 -0.66
N ARG A 93 36.99 2.27 -0.36
CA ARG A 93 36.91 2.86 0.98
C ARG A 93 35.76 2.26 1.78
N PHE A 94 36.03 1.92 3.03
CA PHE A 94 35.02 1.50 3.99
C PHE A 94 35.35 2.06 5.37
N PHE A 95 34.36 2.10 6.25
CA PHE A 95 34.43 2.80 7.53
C PHE A 95 33.95 1.87 8.63
N VAL A 96 34.51 2.05 9.82
CA VAL A 96 34.16 1.26 11.01
C VAL A 96 33.94 2.17 12.21
N ASP A 97 33.06 1.73 13.11
CA ASP A 97 32.88 2.28 14.45
C ASP A 97 33.36 1.25 15.47
N TYR A 98 34.32 1.63 16.33
CA TYR A 98 34.76 0.78 17.43
C TYR A 98 35.16 1.54 18.69
N THR A 99 35.09 0.88 19.83
CA THR A 99 35.59 1.37 21.12
C THR A 99 37.07 1.02 21.29
N ARG A 100 37.91 2.05 21.47
CA ARG A 100 39.36 1.96 21.43
C ARG A 100 39.98 1.45 22.73
N ARG A 101 41.07 0.68 22.64
CA ARG A 101 41.99 0.44 23.77
C ARG A 101 42.98 1.61 23.93
N PRO A 102 43.29 2.03 25.16
CA PRO A 102 42.84 1.44 26.43
C PRO A 102 41.59 2.11 27.03
N ASP A 103 41.11 3.22 26.47
CA ASP A 103 40.26 4.19 27.16
C ASP A 103 38.75 4.07 26.86
N GLY A 104 38.36 3.24 25.90
CA GLY A 104 36.96 3.02 25.56
C GLY A 104 36.33 4.13 24.71
N ALA A 105 37.10 5.13 24.27
CA ALA A 105 36.60 6.16 23.36
C ALA A 105 36.11 5.55 22.05
N THR A 106 34.99 6.04 21.52
CA THR A 106 34.49 5.63 20.20
C THR A 106 35.36 6.25 19.11
N VAL A 107 35.74 5.44 18.14
CA VAL A 107 36.52 5.82 16.97
C VAL A 107 35.73 5.52 15.71
N ILE A 108 35.55 6.54 14.87
CA ILE A 108 35.13 6.39 13.49
C ILE A 108 36.37 6.42 12.62
N ALA A 109 36.67 5.32 11.93
CA ALA A 109 37.88 5.19 11.14
C ALA A 109 37.60 4.71 9.71
N GLU A 110 38.36 5.24 8.77
CA GLU A 110 38.40 4.82 7.38
C GLU A 110 39.51 3.79 7.15
N TYR A 111 39.19 2.80 6.33
CA TYR A 111 40.07 1.74 5.85
C TYR A 111 39.91 1.56 4.33
N HIS A 112 40.90 0.89 3.73
CA HIS A 112 40.88 0.53 2.31
C HIS A 112 40.96 -0.98 2.11
N VAL A 113 40.29 -1.49 1.09
CA VAL A 113 40.44 -2.88 0.66
C VAL A 113 41.76 -3.07 -0.09
N SER A 114 42.37 -4.25 0.10
CA SER A 114 43.60 -4.64 -0.58
C SER A 114 43.48 -4.46 -2.09
N THR A 115 44.58 -4.00 -2.71
CA THR A 115 44.66 -3.84 -4.15
C THR A 115 44.63 -5.18 -4.89
N SER A 116 45.13 -6.25 -4.25
CA SER A 116 45.30 -7.58 -4.84
C SER A 116 44.22 -8.60 -4.45
N ASN A 117 43.47 -8.36 -3.36
CA ASN A 117 42.42 -9.27 -2.92
C ASN A 117 41.19 -8.49 -2.40
N PRO A 118 40.04 -8.54 -3.11
CA PRO A 118 38.85 -7.78 -2.71
C PRO A 118 38.23 -8.27 -1.39
N ASN A 119 38.63 -9.44 -0.89
CA ASN A 119 38.14 -10.04 0.35
C ASN A 119 39.05 -9.77 1.56
N VAL A 120 40.05 -8.89 1.45
CA VAL A 120 40.98 -8.58 2.54
C VAL A 120 41.18 -7.06 2.64
N ALA A 121 41.05 -6.51 3.84
CA ALA A 121 41.34 -5.11 4.14
C ALA A 121 42.83 -4.86 4.39
N GLN A 122 43.27 -3.63 4.15
CA GLN A 122 44.57 -3.14 4.60
C GLN A 122 44.52 -2.86 6.11
N ALA A 123 45.67 -2.96 6.79
CA ALA A 123 45.75 -2.77 8.25
C ALA A 123 45.86 -1.29 8.70
N SER A 124 46.19 -0.40 7.77
CA SER A 124 46.26 1.05 8.01
C SER A 124 44.88 1.67 8.12
N GLU A 125 44.71 2.56 9.11
CA GLU A 125 43.47 3.29 9.35
C GLU A 125 43.70 4.81 9.28
N THR A 126 42.65 5.54 8.93
CA THR A 126 42.59 7.00 9.10
C THR A 126 41.45 7.34 10.05
N VAL A 127 41.76 7.88 11.22
CA VAL A 127 40.75 8.29 12.21
C VAL A 127 40.05 9.56 11.73
N LEU A 128 38.73 9.50 11.62
CA LEU A 128 37.88 10.62 11.22
C LEU A 128 37.35 11.36 12.45
N LEU A 129 36.74 10.62 13.38
CA LEU A 129 36.21 11.15 14.63
C LEU A 129 36.70 10.31 15.81
N LEU A 130 36.96 10.99 16.93
CA LEU A 130 37.25 10.40 18.22
C LEU A 130 36.33 11.03 19.27
N ILE A 131 35.49 10.22 19.90
CA ILE A 131 34.47 10.67 20.85
C ILE A 131 34.73 10.00 22.21
N PRO A 132 35.11 10.75 23.25
CA PRO A 132 35.25 10.21 24.59
C PRO A 132 33.93 9.61 25.09
N GLN A 133 34.00 8.42 25.69
CA GLN A 133 32.86 7.75 26.31
C GLN A 133 33.02 7.83 27.84
N PRO A 134 32.05 8.41 28.56
CA PRO A 134 32.14 8.56 30.01
C PRO A 134 31.83 7.26 30.76
N TYR A 135 31.03 6.36 30.17
CA TYR A 135 30.70 5.05 30.72
C TYR A 135 30.85 3.93 29.68
N GLU A 136 30.73 2.68 30.14
CA GLU A 136 30.91 1.49 29.31
C GLU A 136 29.65 1.02 28.56
N ASN A 137 28.56 1.76 28.69
CA ASN A 137 27.27 1.49 28.07
C ASN A 137 26.76 2.73 27.31
N HIS A 138 25.74 2.52 26.48
CA HIS A 138 25.16 3.47 25.53
C HIS A 138 26.17 4.01 24.53
N ASN A 139 26.95 3.10 23.94
CA ASN A 139 27.96 3.45 22.96
C ASN A 139 27.40 3.66 21.55
N GLY A 140 26.13 3.29 21.28
CA GLY A 140 25.55 3.29 19.94
C GLY A 140 26.30 2.36 18.99
N GLY A 141 26.75 2.91 17.85
CA GLY A 141 27.75 2.27 17.01
C GLY A 141 27.28 1.83 15.63
N MET A 142 26.03 2.10 15.26
CA MET A 142 25.60 1.99 13.87
C MET A 142 26.17 3.14 13.04
N ILE A 143 26.70 2.80 11.86
CA ILE A 143 27.10 3.76 10.83
C ILE A 143 26.56 3.31 9.47
N GLU A 144 26.08 4.25 8.67
CA GLU A 144 25.55 3.97 7.33
C GLU A 144 25.63 5.22 6.46
N PHE A 145 25.75 5.06 5.15
CA PHE A 145 25.65 6.18 4.22
C PHE A 145 24.20 6.48 3.88
N GLY A 146 23.81 7.74 4.02
CA GLY A 146 22.50 8.20 3.57
C GLY A 146 22.40 8.30 2.05
N PRO A 147 21.18 8.45 1.51
CA PRO A 147 20.95 8.67 0.08
C PRO A 147 21.55 9.99 -0.42
N ASP A 148 21.89 10.90 0.49
CA ASP A 148 22.60 12.15 0.24
C ASP A 148 24.12 11.98 0.10
N GLY A 149 24.66 10.78 0.32
CA GLY A 149 26.08 10.44 0.18
C GLY A 149 26.93 10.74 1.42
N TYR A 150 26.33 11.19 2.53
CA TYR A 150 27.06 11.46 3.78
C TYR A 150 27.04 10.26 4.72
N LEU A 151 28.05 10.17 5.60
CA LEU A 151 28.11 9.12 6.63
C LEU A 151 27.31 9.56 7.86
N TYR A 152 26.32 8.76 8.22
CA TYR A 152 25.51 8.92 9.44
C TYR A 152 26.07 8.03 10.54
N ILE A 153 26.06 8.53 11.78
CA ILE A 153 26.65 7.86 12.95
C ILE A 153 25.67 7.97 14.12
N GLY A 154 25.26 6.85 14.68
CA GLY A 154 24.34 6.79 15.83
C GLY A 154 25.10 6.69 17.14
N MET A 155 24.97 7.70 17.99
CA MET A 155 25.67 7.81 19.28
C MET A 155 24.69 7.83 20.43
N GLY A 156 24.85 6.89 21.37
CA GLY A 156 24.12 6.95 22.64
C GLY A 156 24.61 8.10 23.52
N ASP A 157 23.87 8.37 24.60
CA ASP A 157 24.12 9.43 25.57
C ASP A 157 25.41 9.24 26.41
N GLY A 158 26.16 8.17 26.13
CA GLY A 158 27.40 7.80 26.78
C GLY A 158 27.22 7.13 28.13
N GLY A 159 25.98 6.81 28.52
CA GLY A 159 25.69 5.90 29.61
C GLY A 159 25.44 6.54 30.98
N SER A 160 25.44 5.65 31.97
CA SER A 160 24.73 5.78 33.25
C SER A 160 23.20 5.88 33.07
N GLY A 161 22.46 5.68 34.16
CA GLY A 161 21.01 5.78 34.14
C GLY A 161 20.56 7.24 34.02
N ASN A 162 19.56 7.49 33.18
CA ASN A 162 18.89 8.77 33.04
C ASN A 162 19.76 9.94 32.51
N ASP A 163 20.85 9.71 31.77
CA ASP A 163 21.70 10.77 31.20
C ASP A 163 22.01 11.92 32.19
N PRO A 164 22.78 11.67 33.26
CA PRO A 164 22.93 12.60 34.39
C PRO A 164 23.51 13.96 33.99
N GLU A 165 24.27 14.03 32.90
CA GLU A 165 24.89 15.25 32.38
C GLU A 165 24.08 15.92 31.26
N ASN A 166 22.89 15.38 30.93
CA ASN A 166 21.97 15.92 29.94
C ASN A 166 22.62 16.06 28.54
N ARG A 167 23.46 15.08 28.18
CA ARG A 167 24.22 15.09 26.93
C ARG A 167 23.31 14.97 25.72
N ALA A 168 22.24 14.17 25.81
CA ALA A 168 21.30 13.96 24.71
C ALA A 168 20.62 15.26 24.26
N GLN A 169 20.33 16.18 25.18
CA GLN A 169 19.75 17.49 24.90
C GLN A 169 20.81 18.60 24.72
N ASN A 170 22.08 18.36 25.07
CA ASN A 170 23.15 19.35 24.92
C ASN A 170 23.63 19.41 23.45
N PRO A 171 23.45 20.53 22.72
CA PRO A 171 23.91 20.66 21.34
C PRO A 171 25.44 20.83 21.24
N ASN A 172 26.15 21.00 22.35
CA ASN A 172 27.61 21.13 22.37
C ASN A 172 28.34 19.79 22.54
N GLU A 173 27.60 18.69 22.65
CA GLU A 173 28.12 17.33 22.80
C GLU A 173 27.63 16.41 21.68
N LEU A 174 28.46 15.42 21.35
CA LEU A 174 28.20 14.47 20.27
C LEU A 174 27.43 13.22 20.73
N LEU A 175 27.14 13.10 22.03
CA LEU A 175 26.47 11.95 22.65
C LEU A 175 24.94 12.15 22.69
N GLY A 176 24.18 11.08 22.47
CA GLY A 176 22.72 11.06 22.38
C GLY A 176 22.22 11.75 21.11
N LYS A 177 22.80 11.38 19.96
CA LYS A 177 22.67 12.06 18.66
C LYS A 177 22.63 11.06 17.50
N ILE A 178 22.02 11.49 16.40
CA ILE A 178 22.50 11.10 15.07
C ILE A 178 23.45 12.19 14.58
N LEU A 179 24.67 11.80 14.19
CA LEU A 179 25.64 12.66 13.55
C LEU A 179 25.65 12.42 12.03
N ARG A 180 26.11 13.41 11.26
CA ARG A 180 26.27 13.33 9.81
C ARG A 180 27.54 14.08 9.38
N ILE A 181 28.45 13.39 8.68
CA ILE A 181 29.75 13.94 8.24
C ILE A 181 30.00 13.72 6.74
N ASP A 182 30.76 14.64 6.11
CA ASP A 182 31.26 14.48 4.74
C ASP A 182 32.69 13.93 4.77
N VAL A 183 32.80 12.63 4.47
CA VAL A 183 34.06 11.90 4.46
C VAL A 183 34.91 12.16 3.22
N ASP A 184 34.35 12.76 2.17
CA ASP A 184 35.08 13.11 0.94
C ASP A 184 35.78 14.46 1.07
N ARG A 185 35.19 15.37 1.86
CA ARG A 185 35.74 16.71 2.10
C ARG A 185 36.42 16.87 3.46
N GLY A 186 36.23 15.93 4.38
CA GLY A 186 36.79 15.98 5.73
C GLY A 186 36.17 17.08 6.60
N ALA A 187 34.89 17.41 6.37
CA ALA A 187 34.17 18.43 7.12
C ALA A 187 32.69 18.03 7.33
N PRO A 188 31.97 18.58 8.32
CA PRO A 188 30.53 18.33 8.42
C PRO A 188 29.74 19.01 7.28
N PRO A 189 28.65 18.41 6.78
CA PRO A 189 27.85 19.00 5.71
C PRO A 189 27.32 20.40 6.09
N PRO A 190 27.30 21.35 5.15
CA PRO A 190 26.78 22.70 5.41
C PRO A 190 25.26 22.71 5.63
N THR A 191 24.57 21.62 5.28
CA THR A 191 23.13 21.44 5.51
C THR A 191 22.81 20.82 6.87
N ASN A 192 23.81 20.61 7.75
CA ASN A 192 23.54 20.21 9.13
C ASN A 192 22.88 21.38 9.90
N PRO A 193 21.95 21.09 10.84
CA PRO A 193 21.26 22.11 11.64
C PRO A 193 22.17 23.07 12.41
N TYR A 194 23.41 22.65 12.71
CA TYR A 194 24.40 23.44 13.47
C TYR A 194 25.63 23.79 12.62
N ALA A 195 25.45 23.98 11.31
CA ALA A 195 26.51 24.42 10.40
C ALA A 195 27.02 25.84 10.73
N ASP A 196 28.02 26.31 9.97
CA ASP A 196 28.78 27.53 10.24
C ASP A 196 27.94 28.73 10.69
N GLY A 197 28.31 29.30 11.85
CA GLY A 197 27.66 30.47 12.45
C GLY A 197 26.53 30.15 13.44
N LEU A 198 26.14 28.89 13.60
CA LEU A 198 25.12 28.44 14.56
C LEU A 198 25.76 27.79 15.80
N ALA A 199 25.15 27.97 16.97
CA ALA A 199 25.66 27.43 18.23
C ALA A 199 25.38 25.92 18.36
N GLY A 200 26.45 25.11 18.44
CA GLY A 200 26.37 23.66 18.60
C GLY A 200 27.51 22.94 17.87
N ARG A 201 27.55 21.61 17.96
CA ARG A 201 28.49 20.78 17.22
C ARG A 201 27.99 20.57 15.80
N ARG A 202 28.84 20.91 14.83
CA ARG A 202 28.52 20.92 13.39
C ARG A 202 28.17 19.54 12.85
N GLU A 203 28.63 18.48 13.49
CA GLU A 203 28.39 17.09 13.13
C GLU A 203 26.96 16.65 13.42
N ILE A 204 26.22 17.34 14.28
CA ILE A 204 24.88 16.91 14.72
C ILE A 204 23.87 17.03 13.59
N TYR A 205 23.16 15.94 13.32
CA TYR A 205 21.99 15.87 12.44
C TYR A 205 20.68 15.91 13.23
N ALA A 206 20.60 15.18 14.34
CA ALA A 206 19.44 15.13 15.23
C ALA A 206 19.86 14.93 16.70
N ILE A 207 19.00 15.31 17.64
CA ILE A 207 19.26 15.26 19.08
C ILE A 207 18.19 14.49 19.86
N GLY A 208 18.46 14.21 21.13
CA GLY A 208 17.46 13.68 22.05
C GLY A 208 17.22 12.17 21.92
N LEU A 209 18.28 11.42 21.62
CA LEU A 209 18.25 9.95 21.58
C LEU A 209 19.01 9.37 22.77
N ARG A 210 18.63 8.18 23.24
CA ARG A 210 19.25 7.51 24.39
C ARG A 210 20.40 6.61 23.97
N ASN A 211 20.12 5.60 23.17
CA ASN A 211 21.08 4.64 22.64
C ASN A 211 20.58 4.09 21.29
N PRO A 212 20.72 4.88 20.19
CA PRO A 212 20.28 4.47 18.86
C PRO A 212 21.16 3.30 18.37
N TRP A 213 20.69 2.07 18.58
CA TRP A 213 21.49 0.85 18.42
C TRP A 213 21.63 0.43 16.96
N ARG A 214 20.51 0.27 16.23
CA ARG A 214 20.50 0.13 14.77
C ARG A 214 19.53 1.11 14.13
N PHE A 215 19.96 1.61 12.98
CA PHE A 215 19.15 2.40 12.08
C PHE A 215 19.41 1.93 10.64
N SER A 216 18.51 2.30 9.73
CA SER A 216 18.69 2.09 8.30
C SER A 216 17.95 3.15 7.50
N PHE A 217 18.40 3.39 6.27
CA PHE A 217 17.63 4.15 5.31
C PHE A 217 16.72 3.23 4.51
N ASP A 218 15.44 3.59 4.39
CA ASP A 218 14.56 2.94 3.43
C ASP A 218 15.06 3.21 2.01
N ARG A 219 15.51 2.16 1.31
CA ARG A 219 16.07 2.24 -0.05
C ARG A 219 15.14 2.89 -1.07
N ALA A 220 13.83 2.86 -0.85
CA ALA A 220 12.86 3.43 -1.78
C ALA A 220 12.54 4.91 -1.50
N THR A 221 12.54 5.33 -0.24
CA THR A 221 12.06 6.68 0.16
C THR A 221 13.16 7.58 0.71
N GLY A 222 14.27 7.00 1.17
CA GLY A 222 15.35 7.70 1.86
C GLY A 222 15.02 8.09 3.30
N GLN A 223 13.91 7.61 3.87
CA GLN A 223 13.58 7.86 5.28
C GLN A 223 14.51 7.09 6.22
N LEU A 224 14.96 7.74 7.28
CA LEU A 224 15.86 7.17 8.29
C LEU A 224 15.05 6.58 9.44
N TYR A 225 15.03 5.26 9.57
CA TYR A 225 14.39 4.55 10.68
C TYR A 225 15.43 4.24 11.75
N VAL A 226 15.14 4.54 13.02
CA VAL A 226 16.06 4.34 14.14
C VAL A 226 15.36 3.56 15.23
N GLY A 227 15.94 2.44 15.70
CA GLY A 227 15.54 1.81 16.96
C GLY A 227 16.35 2.41 18.10
N ASP A 228 15.69 3.08 19.03
CA ASP A 228 16.32 3.72 20.20
C ASP A 228 16.03 2.91 21.47
N VAL A 229 17.10 2.46 22.14
CA VAL A 229 16.98 1.58 23.30
C VAL A 229 16.56 2.38 24.52
N GLY A 230 15.46 1.94 25.11
CA GLY A 230 14.81 2.48 26.31
C GLY A 230 15.61 2.32 27.60
N GLN A 231 15.13 2.99 28.66
CA GLN A 231 15.74 2.87 29.99
C GLN A 231 15.21 1.65 30.74
N ASN A 232 13.93 1.67 31.12
CA ASN A 232 13.32 0.66 31.99
C ASN A 232 11.86 0.35 31.63
N GLN A 233 11.23 1.13 30.75
CA GLN A 233 9.78 1.13 30.58
C GLN A 233 9.33 1.10 29.13
N ARG A 234 10.05 1.75 28.22
CA ARG A 234 9.64 1.91 26.82
C ARG A 234 10.82 1.74 25.89
N GLU A 235 10.63 0.91 24.89
CA GLU A 235 11.48 0.86 23.70
C GLU A 235 10.76 1.52 22.53
N GLU A 236 11.50 2.14 21.60
CA GLU A 236 10.89 2.94 20.53
C GLU A 236 11.58 2.85 19.17
N VAL A 237 10.79 3.15 18.12
CA VAL A 237 11.29 3.38 16.76
C VAL A 237 10.89 4.78 16.32
N ASP A 238 11.85 5.50 15.74
CA ASP A 238 11.68 6.85 15.20
C ASP A 238 11.90 6.92 13.70
N ILE A 239 11.23 7.88 13.05
CA ILE A 239 11.67 8.41 11.75
C ILE A 239 12.51 9.67 12.01
N VAL A 240 13.81 9.55 11.83
CA VAL A 240 14.76 10.62 12.15
C VAL A 240 14.93 11.62 11.01
N THR A 241 14.74 12.91 11.31
CA THR A 241 14.82 14.03 10.35
C THR A 241 15.79 15.10 10.83
N ALA A 242 16.31 15.89 9.90
CA ALA A 242 17.29 16.93 10.18
C ALA A 242 16.75 17.95 11.19
N GLY A 243 17.46 18.15 12.29
CA GLY A 243 17.10 19.09 13.36
C GLY A 243 16.05 18.56 14.33
N GLY A 244 15.58 17.32 14.16
CA GLY A 244 14.62 16.70 15.06
C GLY A 244 15.16 16.54 16.49
N ASN A 245 14.27 16.67 17.47
CA ASN A 245 14.53 16.37 18.87
C ASN A 245 13.60 15.24 19.33
N TYR A 246 14.19 14.08 19.63
CA TYR A 246 13.47 12.85 19.97
C TYR A 246 13.22 12.69 21.48
N GLY A 247 13.50 13.74 22.25
CA GLY A 247 12.94 13.90 23.59
C GLY A 247 13.74 13.29 24.73
N TRP A 248 14.62 12.30 24.52
CA TRP A 248 15.46 11.80 25.61
C TRP A 248 16.37 12.92 26.17
N ARG A 249 16.44 13.16 27.49
CA ARG A 249 15.88 12.40 28.63
C ARG A 249 14.54 12.88 29.17
N VAL A 250 13.90 13.87 28.55
CA VAL A 250 12.59 14.43 28.96
C VAL A 250 11.47 13.39 28.77
N PHE A 251 11.60 12.58 27.73
CA PHE A 251 10.71 11.48 27.40
C PHE A 251 11.48 10.16 27.29
N GLU A 252 10.80 9.06 27.62
CA GLU A 252 11.21 7.68 27.32
C GLU A 252 10.03 7.05 26.55
N GLY A 253 10.12 6.93 25.23
CA GLY A 253 8.91 6.75 24.43
C GLY A 253 8.00 7.97 24.52
N THR A 254 6.70 7.75 24.62
CA THR A 254 5.73 8.82 24.91
C THR A 254 5.63 9.17 26.40
N ARG A 255 6.37 8.47 27.27
CA ARG A 255 6.28 8.63 28.72
C ARG A 255 7.14 9.79 29.20
N CYS A 256 6.49 10.80 29.78
CA CYS A 256 7.18 11.87 30.49
C CYS A 256 7.99 11.34 31.67
N THR A 257 9.29 11.65 31.71
CA THR A 257 10.19 11.26 32.80
C THR A 257 10.24 12.29 33.94
N ASN A 258 9.81 13.53 33.65
CA ASN A 258 10.05 14.73 34.47
C ASN A 258 11.55 15.00 34.73
N LEU A 259 12.39 14.60 33.79
CA LEU A 259 13.83 14.84 33.83
C LEU A 259 14.25 15.82 32.73
N GLY A 260 15.47 16.36 32.85
CA GLY A 260 16.02 17.30 31.89
C GLY A 260 15.63 18.76 32.16
N PRO A 261 16.16 19.71 31.37
CA PRO A 261 15.95 21.14 31.60
C PRO A 261 14.58 21.65 31.11
N ALA A 262 13.93 20.91 30.21
CA ALA A 262 12.63 21.25 29.64
C ALA A 262 11.51 20.43 30.31
N SER A 263 10.32 21.03 30.44
CA SER A 263 9.14 20.27 30.86
C SER A 263 8.57 19.45 29.71
N CYS A 264 7.87 18.35 30.02
CA CYS A 264 7.17 17.53 29.03
C CYS A 264 6.05 18.29 28.27
N SER A 265 5.64 19.46 28.75
CA SER A 265 4.70 20.34 28.05
C SER A 265 5.38 21.27 27.02
N THR A 266 6.71 21.25 26.95
CA THR A 266 7.46 22.07 26.00
C THR A 266 7.23 21.54 24.58
N PRO A 267 6.79 22.37 23.62
CA PRO A 267 6.62 21.94 22.24
C PRO A 267 7.97 21.71 21.55
N GLY A 268 8.00 20.85 20.52
CA GLY A 268 9.18 20.63 19.67
C GLY A 268 9.83 19.25 19.79
N PHE A 269 9.31 18.37 20.66
CA PHE A 269 9.68 16.96 20.66
C PHE A 269 8.88 16.18 19.61
N LEU A 270 9.55 15.27 18.92
CA LEU A 270 8.93 14.36 17.95
C LEU A 270 8.66 13.02 18.64
N PRO A 271 7.42 12.51 18.61
CA PRO A 271 7.10 11.20 19.19
C PRO A 271 7.58 10.05 18.29
N PRO A 272 7.78 8.85 18.86
CA PRO A 272 8.10 7.68 18.07
C PRO A 272 6.93 7.23 17.19
N ILE A 273 7.25 6.53 16.09
CA ILE A 273 6.24 5.94 15.21
C ILE A 273 5.65 4.65 15.77
N THR A 274 6.38 3.99 16.67
CA THR A 274 5.88 2.86 17.46
C THR A 274 6.72 2.70 18.72
N GLU A 275 6.11 2.20 19.79
CA GLU A 275 6.77 1.91 21.06
C GLU A 275 6.17 0.65 21.70
N TYR A 276 6.93 -0.01 22.58
CA TYR A 276 6.42 -1.10 23.40
C TYR A 276 7.01 -1.11 24.80
N ASP A 277 6.32 -1.77 25.73
CA ASP A 277 6.77 -1.89 27.12
C ASP A 277 7.48 -3.20 27.44
N HIS A 278 8.12 -3.23 28.61
CA HIS A 278 8.85 -4.39 29.13
C HIS A 278 7.96 -5.39 29.88
N SER A 279 6.65 -5.11 30.02
CA SER A 279 5.75 -5.95 30.81
C SER A 279 5.35 -7.25 30.10
N THR A 280 5.53 -7.29 28.79
CA THR A 280 5.10 -8.39 27.92
C THR A 280 6.29 -9.24 27.47
N ASN A 281 6.19 -10.56 27.59
CA ASN A 281 7.11 -11.55 26.99
C ASN A 281 8.62 -11.38 27.29
N GLY A 282 8.99 -10.66 28.35
CA GLY A 282 10.39 -10.45 28.73
C GLY A 282 11.17 -9.50 27.81
N ARG A 283 10.46 -8.62 27.09
CA ARG A 283 11.05 -7.55 26.27
C ARG A 283 11.90 -6.62 27.12
N CYS A 284 13.00 -6.11 26.56
CA CYS A 284 13.92 -5.26 27.34
C CYS A 284 14.77 -4.29 26.51
N SER A 285 14.88 -4.48 25.19
CA SER A 285 15.86 -3.76 24.38
C SER A 285 15.52 -3.95 22.91
N ILE A 286 15.05 -2.88 22.28
CA ILE A 286 14.82 -2.88 20.84
C ILE A 286 16.14 -2.95 20.08
N THR A 287 16.15 -3.72 19.01
CA THR A 287 17.32 -3.82 18.15
C THR A 287 17.32 -2.77 17.04
N GLY A 288 16.15 -2.32 16.57
CA GLY A 288 16.01 -1.66 15.27
C GLY A 288 16.02 -2.65 14.10
N GLY A 289 15.96 -2.17 12.86
CA GLY A 289 15.90 -3.04 11.69
C GLY A 289 15.78 -2.32 10.35
N TYR A 290 15.02 -2.90 9.40
CA TYR A 290 14.98 -2.46 8.00
C TYR A 290 13.57 -2.43 7.43
N VAL A 291 13.33 -1.48 6.53
CA VAL A 291 12.16 -1.53 5.65
C VAL A 291 12.39 -2.61 4.59
N TYR A 292 11.50 -3.60 4.52
CA TYR A 292 11.64 -4.71 3.60
C TYR A 292 11.46 -4.27 2.14
N ARG A 293 12.53 -4.41 1.34
CA ARG A 293 12.55 -4.11 -0.10
C ARG A 293 13.00 -5.32 -0.95
N GLY A 294 12.85 -6.52 -0.39
CA GLY A 294 13.38 -7.77 -0.97
C GLY A 294 12.59 -8.31 -2.15
N THR A 295 13.32 -8.75 -3.18
CA THR A 295 12.77 -9.30 -4.44
C THR A 295 12.08 -10.68 -4.30
N GLN A 296 12.40 -11.46 -3.27
CA GLN A 296 11.77 -12.76 -3.00
C GLN A 296 10.43 -12.62 -2.28
N GLN A 297 10.06 -11.39 -1.91
CA GLN A 297 8.75 -11.07 -1.34
C GLN A 297 8.41 -11.88 -0.06
N SER A 298 9.44 -12.18 0.73
CA SER A 298 9.39 -12.84 2.03
C SER A 298 8.59 -12.06 3.09
N LEU A 299 8.40 -10.74 2.91
CA LEU A 299 7.68 -9.86 3.85
C LEU A 299 6.95 -8.76 3.06
N PRO A 300 5.91 -8.08 3.60
CA PRO A 300 5.23 -6.99 2.92
C PRO A 300 6.20 -5.90 2.50
N TYR A 301 6.12 -5.54 1.21
CA TYR A 301 7.04 -4.58 0.62
C TYR A 301 6.77 -3.21 1.25
N GLY A 302 7.77 -2.64 1.93
CA GLY A 302 7.60 -1.41 2.70
C GLY A 302 7.27 -1.60 4.18
N ALA A 303 7.06 -2.82 4.67
CA ALA A 303 6.94 -3.06 6.10
C ALA A 303 8.31 -2.93 6.79
N TYR A 304 8.34 -2.28 7.96
CA TYR A 304 9.54 -2.17 8.77
C TYR A 304 9.64 -3.38 9.71
N VAL A 305 10.75 -4.11 9.64
CA VAL A 305 10.98 -5.33 10.43
C VAL A 305 12.14 -5.10 11.38
N TYR A 306 11.91 -5.37 12.67
CA TYR A 306 12.83 -5.14 13.77
C TYR A 306 12.64 -6.22 14.85
N GLY A 307 13.38 -6.15 15.95
CA GLY A 307 13.34 -7.19 16.98
C GLY A 307 13.65 -6.65 18.37
N ASP A 308 13.51 -7.54 19.36
CA ASP A 308 13.93 -7.31 20.74
C ASP A 308 15.04 -8.31 21.12
N TYR A 309 16.09 -7.79 21.74
CA TYR A 309 17.27 -8.57 22.12
C TYR A 309 16.99 -9.62 23.20
N CYS A 310 16.12 -9.31 24.18
CA CYS A 310 15.84 -10.21 25.30
C CYS A 310 14.79 -11.26 24.97
N SER A 311 13.67 -10.86 24.39
CA SER A 311 12.56 -11.78 24.12
C SER A 311 12.81 -12.62 22.87
N GLY A 312 13.68 -12.16 21.96
CA GLY A 312 13.91 -12.80 20.67
C GLY A 312 12.72 -12.69 19.72
N GLU A 313 11.76 -11.80 20.02
CA GLU A 313 10.65 -11.46 19.12
C GLU A 313 11.17 -10.72 17.89
N ILE A 314 10.61 -11.08 16.73
CA ILE A 314 10.71 -10.30 15.51
C ILE A 314 9.36 -9.65 15.27
N PHE A 315 9.36 -8.33 15.12
CA PHE A 315 8.19 -7.51 14.88
C PHE A 315 8.12 -7.04 13.43
N MET A 316 6.92 -6.75 12.98
CA MET A 316 6.64 -6.06 11.74
C MET A 316 5.73 -4.86 12.03
N LEU A 317 6.13 -3.70 11.55
CA LEU A 317 5.31 -2.48 11.50
C LEU A 317 4.87 -2.25 10.05
N GLU A 318 3.58 -2.37 9.81
CA GLU A 318 2.95 -2.18 8.50
C GLU A 318 1.70 -1.31 8.69
N ALA A 319 1.56 -0.23 7.90
CA ALA A 319 0.42 0.69 8.01
C ALA A 319 0.16 1.20 9.45
N GLY A 320 1.22 1.47 10.22
CA GLY A 320 1.15 1.90 11.61
C GLY A 320 0.75 0.79 12.61
N VAL A 321 0.52 -0.44 12.16
CA VAL A 321 0.16 -1.58 13.00
C VAL A 321 1.40 -2.42 13.27
N GLN A 322 1.78 -2.52 14.55
CA GLN A 322 2.81 -3.45 15.02
C GLN A 322 2.21 -4.85 15.19
N SER A 323 2.91 -5.87 14.67
CA SER A 323 2.58 -7.29 14.87
C SER A 323 3.84 -8.09 15.23
N VAL A 324 3.68 -9.18 15.98
CA VAL A 324 4.77 -10.13 16.24
C VAL A 324 4.73 -11.19 15.14
N LEU A 325 5.83 -11.35 14.39
CA LEU A 325 5.94 -12.36 13.33
C LEU A 325 6.31 -13.73 13.91
N ILE A 326 7.29 -13.77 14.82
CA ILE A 326 7.78 -15.00 15.44
C ILE A 326 8.50 -14.71 16.76
N HIS A 327 8.43 -15.66 17.69
CA HIS A 327 9.27 -15.72 18.89
C HIS A 327 10.43 -16.69 18.65
N THR A 328 11.67 -16.19 18.70
CA THR A 328 12.87 -17.01 18.51
C THR A 328 13.56 -17.31 19.83
N THR A 329 14.58 -18.17 19.81
CA THR A 329 15.51 -18.36 20.93
C THR A 329 16.77 -17.51 20.80
N LEU A 330 16.80 -16.59 19.83
CA LEU A 330 17.96 -15.77 19.53
C LEU A 330 17.99 -14.56 20.47
N SER A 331 19.18 -14.23 20.96
CA SER A 331 19.46 -12.85 21.41
C SER A 331 19.79 -12.03 20.17
N ILE A 332 18.79 -11.30 19.66
CA ILE A 332 18.86 -10.60 18.37
C ILE A 332 19.71 -9.34 18.52
N THR A 333 20.90 -9.32 17.90
CA THR A 333 21.83 -8.19 17.99
C THR A 333 21.70 -7.22 16.83
N SER A 334 21.19 -7.69 15.68
CA SER A 334 20.94 -6.85 14.51
C SER A 334 20.08 -7.55 13.49
N PHE A 335 19.58 -6.75 12.55
CA PHE A 335 19.18 -7.21 11.23
C PHE A 335 20.26 -6.80 10.21
N GLY A 336 20.16 -7.33 9.00
CA GLY A 336 20.99 -6.91 7.87
C GLY A 336 20.28 -7.17 6.55
N GLU A 337 20.71 -6.53 5.48
CA GLU A 337 20.16 -6.75 4.14
C GLU A 337 21.24 -7.14 3.13
N ASP A 338 20.86 -7.97 2.15
CA ASP A 338 21.69 -8.21 0.97
C ASP A 338 21.36 -7.24 -0.18
N GLU A 339 22.11 -7.35 -1.28
CA GLU A 339 21.94 -6.47 -2.44
C GLU A 339 20.57 -6.60 -3.12
N SER A 340 19.85 -7.71 -2.88
CA SER A 340 18.50 -7.97 -3.39
C SER A 340 17.41 -7.48 -2.44
N GLY A 341 17.78 -6.88 -1.30
CA GLY A 341 16.87 -6.37 -0.27
C GLY A 341 16.28 -7.46 0.64
N GLU A 342 16.80 -8.70 0.58
CA GLU A 342 16.35 -9.74 1.51
C GLU A 342 16.94 -9.50 2.90
N LEU A 343 16.13 -9.74 3.93
CA LEU A 343 16.50 -9.45 5.31
C LEU A 343 17.06 -10.67 6.02
N TYR A 344 18.02 -10.39 6.89
CA TYR A 344 18.73 -11.35 7.73
C TYR A 344 18.62 -10.95 9.19
N VAL A 345 18.61 -11.94 10.07
CA VAL A 345 18.61 -11.78 11.53
C VAL A 345 19.94 -12.29 12.07
N VAL A 346 20.59 -11.49 12.91
CA VAL A 346 21.89 -11.81 13.53
C VAL A 346 21.66 -12.18 14.99
N GLY A 347 22.07 -13.39 15.36
CA GLY A 347 21.99 -13.90 16.73
C GLY A 347 23.34 -13.86 17.42
N GLN A 348 23.41 -13.27 18.62
CA GLN A 348 24.65 -13.08 19.38
C GLN A 348 25.43 -14.37 19.64
N ARG A 349 24.74 -15.52 19.72
CA ARG A 349 25.36 -16.85 19.95
C ARG A 349 26.03 -17.45 18.71
N GLY A 350 26.25 -16.64 17.69
CA GLY A 350 27.15 -16.97 16.60
C GLY A 350 26.46 -17.37 15.30
N SER A 351 25.20 -16.98 15.12
CA SER A 351 24.35 -17.42 14.01
C SER A 351 23.80 -16.25 13.20
N VAL A 352 23.49 -16.52 11.93
CA VAL A 352 22.83 -15.61 11.00
C VAL A 352 21.79 -16.40 10.21
N PHE A 353 20.57 -15.87 10.15
CA PHE A 353 19.45 -16.46 9.43
C PHE A 353 18.92 -15.51 8.37
N ARG A 354 18.46 -16.01 7.24
CA ARG A 354 17.65 -15.27 6.27
C ARG A 354 16.17 -15.43 6.63
N ILE A 355 15.41 -14.34 6.59
CA ILE A 355 13.95 -14.38 6.74
C ILE A 355 13.33 -14.88 5.43
N LYS A 356 12.42 -15.85 5.53
CA LYS A 356 11.62 -16.34 4.41
C LYS A 356 10.15 -16.37 4.79
N ASN A 357 9.28 -16.34 3.79
CA ASN A 357 7.88 -16.69 3.95
C ASN A 357 7.63 -18.10 3.39
N PRO A 358 7.28 -19.09 4.23
CA PRO A 358 6.96 -20.44 3.75
C PRO A 358 5.65 -20.49 2.93
N ASP A 359 4.78 -19.49 3.10
CA ASP A 359 3.50 -19.36 2.42
C ASP A 359 3.60 -18.48 1.16
N ALA A 360 4.79 -17.98 0.82
CA ALA A 360 5.01 -17.28 -0.45
C ALA A 360 4.90 -18.27 -1.60
N ASP A 361 3.68 -18.46 -2.08
CA ASP A 361 3.42 -19.18 -3.31
C ASP A 361 3.79 -18.26 -4.48
N THR A 362 4.73 -18.70 -5.31
CA THR A 362 5.10 -18.08 -6.60
C THR A 362 4.67 -18.98 -7.73
N GLY A 363 3.73 -18.53 -8.55
CA GLY A 363 3.13 -19.36 -9.59
C GLY A 363 2.21 -18.57 -10.50
N SER A 364 1.95 -19.12 -11.69
CA SER A 364 1.07 -18.49 -12.69
C SER A 364 -0.40 -18.83 -12.51
N THR A 365 -0.76 -19.58 -11.46
CA THR A 365 -2.13 -20.00 -11.17
C THR A 365 -2.42 -20.00 -9.68
N ARG A 366 -3.63 -19.62 -9.28
CA ARG A 366 -4.10 -19.69 -7.89
C ARG A 366 -5.46 -20.34 -7.78
N GLY A 367 -5.59 -21.32 -6.90
CA GLY A 367 -6.91 -21.85 -6.54
C GLY A 367 -7.67 -20.82 -5.70
N PHE A 368 -8.97 -20.73 -5.90
CA PHE A 368 -9.89 -20.01 -5.02
C PHE A 368 -11.05 -20.92 -4.60
N GLY A 369 -11.62 -20.66 -3.42
CA GLY A 369 -12.78 -21.39 -2.93
C GLY A 369 -13.37 -20.71 -1.70
N PHE A 370 -14.69 -20.59 -1.66
CA PHE A 370 -15.43 -20.03 -0.53
C PHE A 370 -16.87 -20.54 -0.50
N ALA A 371 -17.45 -20.56 0.69
CA ALA A 371 -18.85 -20.93 0.91
C ALA A 371 -19.82 -19.85 0.38
N ASP A 372 -21.12 -20.11 0.45
CA ASP A 372 -22.10 -19.03 0.28
C ASP A 372 -21.83 -17.91 1.30
N HIS A 373 -22.04 -16.67 0.89
CA HIS A 373 -21.65 -15.44 1.61
C HIS A 373 -20.16 -15.28 1.93
N GLY A 374 -19.31 -16.22 1.51
CA GLY A 374 -17.87 -16.12 1.70
C GLY A 374 -17.18 -15.25 0.65
N SER A 375 -15.90 -14.98 0.91
CA SER A 375 -15.01 -14.26 0.02
C SER A 375 -13.60 -14.83 0.05
N PHE A 376 -12.87 -14.59 -1.04
CA PHE A 376 -11.47 -14.87 -1.21
C PHE A 376 -10.77 -13.57 -1.61
N SER A 377 -9.69 -13.23 -0.91
CA SER A 377 -8.87 -12.05 -1.20
C SER A 377 -7.42 -12.47 -1.29
N MET A 378 -6.67 -11.83 -2.19
CA MET A 378 -5.22 -11.93 -2.21
C MET A 378 -4.60 -10.66 -2.78
N ARG A 379 -3.40 -10.32 -2.33
CA ARG A 379 -2.62 -9.17 -2.77
C ARG A 379 -1.37 -9.60 -3.51
N THR A 380 -1.02 -8.86 -4.54
CA THR A 380 0.30 -8.94 -5.16
C THR A 380 1.32 -8.42 -4.16
N ALA A 381 2.42 -9.13 -3.99
CA ALA A 381 3.54 -8.55 -3.29
C ALA A 381 4.20 -7.46 -4.16
N GLY A 382 4.64 -6.36 -3.54
CA GLY A 382 5.31 -5.27 -4.25
C GLY A 382 6.62 -5.73 -4.89
N GLN A 383 6.90 -5.29 -6.12
CA GLN A 383 8.12 -5.60 -6.86
C GLN A 383 8.71 -4.34 -7.50
N SER A 384 10.01 -4.33 -7.80
CA SER A 384 10.69 -3.15 -8.35
C SER A 384 10.30 -2.88 -9.81
N ASN A 385 10.28 -3.91 -10.64
CA ASN A 385 10.00 -3.80 -12.07
C ASN A 385 8.50 -3.83 -12.36
N LEU A 386 8.05 -2.96 -13.26
CA LEU A 386 6.68 -2.99 -13.76
C LEU A 386 6.44 -4.25 -14.59
N VAL A 387 5.39 -4.97 -14.24
CA VAL A 387 4.88 -6.13 -14.95
C VAL A 387 3.44 -5.84 -15.35
N LEU A 388 3.14 -6.03 -16.64
CA LEU A 388 1.82 -5.85 -17.21
C LEU A 388 1.24 -7.17 -17.69
N GLY A 389 -0.06 -7.35 -17.56
CA GLY A 389 -0.71 -8.62 -17.89
C GLY A 389 -2.22 -8.58 -17.82
N TYR A 390 -2.84 -9.75 -17.72
CA TYR A 390 -4.26 -9.95 -17.46
C TYR A 390 -4.46 -11.23 -16.63
N ALA A 391 -5.63 -11.37 -16.01
CA ALA A 391 -6.02 -12.58 -15.28
C ALA A 391 -7.33 -13.18 -15.78
N ARG A 392 -7.41 -14.51 -15.82
CA ARG A 392 -8.62 -15.29 -16.17
C ARG A 392 -9.14 -16.00 -14.93
N ILE A 393 -10.44 -15.94 -14.71
CA ILE A 393 -11.14 -16.57 -13.60
C ILE A 393 -12.04 -17.65 -14.18
N GLN A 394 -11.73 -18.90 -13.84
CA GLN A 394 -12.47 -20.05 -14.30
C GLN A 394 -13.00 -20.82 -13.10
N ALA A 395 -14.32 -21.02 -13.06
CA ALA A 395 -14.95 -21.84 -12.04
C ALA A 395 -14.69 -23.32 -12.27
N SER A 396 -14.58 -24.09 -11.18
CA SER A 396 -14.53 -25.55 -11.22
C SER A 396 -15.81 -26.11 -11.85
N SER A 397 -15.74 -27.31 -12.41
CA SER A 397 -16.92 -27.99 -12.97
C SER A 397 -18.06 -28.07 -11.92
N GLY A 398 -19.23 -27.52 -12.26
CA GLY A 398 -20.40 -27.47 -11.38
C GLY A 398 -20.44 -26.30 -10.39
N ALA A 399 -19.36 -25.51 -10.30
CA ALA A 399 -19.34 -24.28 -9.49
C ALA A 399 -19.87 -23.08 -10.30
N SER A 400 -20.38 -22.08 -9.58
CA SER A 400 -20.80 -20.81 -10.17
C SER A 400 -19.61 -19.87 -10.37
N LEU A 401 -19.65 -19.01 -11.39
CA LEU A 401 -18.68 -17.91 -11.50
C LEU A 401 -18.87 -16.93 -10.33
N PRO A 402 -17.77 -16.47 -9.70
CA PRO A 402 -17.84 -15.56 -8.58
C PRO A 402 -18.14 -14.13 -9.03
N ALA A 403 -18.62 -13.29 -8.11
CA ALA A 403 -18.45 -11.84 -8.23
C ALA A 403 -17.02 -11.47 -7.84
N GLY A 404 -16.53 -10.31 -8.27
CA GLY A 404 -15.17 -9.92 -7.90
C GLY A 404 -14.72 -8.59 -8.44
N MET A 405 -13.62 -8.11 -7.88
CA MET A 405 -12.96 -6.88 -8.26
C MET A 405 -11.44 -6.98 -8.06
N ALA A 406 -10.70 -6.15 -8.79
CA ALA A 406 -9.29 -5.90 -8.57
C ALA A 406 -9.11 -4.45 -8.14
N VAL A 407 -8.52 -4.22 -6.96
CA VAL A 407 -8.16 -2.89 -6.47
C VAL A 407 -6.73 -2.59 -6.92
N PHE A 408 -6.52 -1.51 -7.64
CA PHE A 408 -5.25 -0.99 -8.11
C PHE A 408 -4.80 0.13 -7.17
N GLY A 409 -3.68 -0.06 -6.48
CA GLY A 409 -2.97 0.99 -5.77
C GLY A 409 -1.79 1.49 -6.59
N TYR A 410 -1.60 2.80 -6.65
CA TYR A 410 -0.40 3.41 -7.24
C TYR A 410 0.33 4.27 -6.21
N ARG A 411 1.58 3.91 -5.97
CA ARG A 411 2.47 4.55 -4.99
C ARG A 411 3.57 5.33 -5.68
N GLN A 412 3.85 6.52 -5.16
CA GLN A 412 4.98 7.34 -5.55
C GLN A 412 5.76 7.73 -4.29
N ASN A 413 7.07 7.45 -4.28
CA ASN A 413 7.95 7.74 -3.14
C ASN A 413 7.41 7.21 -1.80
N GLY A 414 6.87 5.99 -1.81
CA GLY A 414 6.32 5.35 -0.60
C GLY A 414 4.96 5.89 -0.16
N ILE A 415 4.30 6.75 -0.94
CA ILE A 415 2.97 7.29 -0.62
C ILE A 415 1.95 6.73 -1.60
N LEU A 416 0.81 6.21 -1.13
CA LEU A 416 -0.32 5.86 -1.99
C LEU A 416 -0.97 7.12 -2.54
N VAL A 417 -0.85 7.37 -3.84
CA VAL A 417 -1.36 8.59 -4.49
C VAL A 417 -2.67 8.39 -5.22
N SER A 418 -2.97 7.15 -5.64
CA SER A 418 -4.22 6.83 -6.32
C SER A 418 -4.64 5.40 -6.02
N GLU A 419 -5.95 5.19 -5.92
CA GLU A 419 -6.56 3.88 -5.75
C GLU A 419 -7.82 3.78 -6.62
N ALA A 420 -8.00 2.68 -7.35
CA ALA A 420 -9.14 2.46 -8.22
C ALA A 420 -9.53 0.98 -8.23
N SER A 421 -10.82 0.65 -8.39
CA SER A 421 -11.27 -0.75 -8.37
C SER A 421 -11.97 -1.11 -9.68
N ALA A 422 -11.51 -2.18 -10.34
CA ALA A 422 -12.14 -2.71 -11.54
C ALA A 422 -12.95 -3.97 -11.22
N PRO A 423 -14.18 -4.11 -11.72
CA PRO A 423 -14.92 -5.36 -11.59
C PRO A 423 -14.29 -6.47 -12.43
N LEU A 424 -14.67 -7.71 -12.14
CA LEU A 424 -14.54 -8.81 -13.08
C LEU A 424 -15.34 -8.51 -14.35
N MET A 425 -14.68 -8.57 -15.50
CA MET A 425 -15.27 -8.21 -16.78
C MET A 425 -15.71 -9.47 -17.55
N PRO A 426 -16.92 -9.46 -18.15
CA PRO A 426 -17.38 -10.54 -19.01
C PRO A 426 -16.70 -10.50 -20.39
N LEU A 427 -17.06 -11.47 -21.22
CA LEU A 427 -16.71 -11.50 -22.63
C LEU A 427 -17.81 -10.83 -23.48
N ILE A 428 -17.42 -9.87 -24.31
CA ILE A 428 -18.29 -9.06 -25.16
C ILE A 428 -17.77 -9.02 -26.59
N SER A 429 -18.65 -8.86 -27.59
CA SER A 429 -18.26 -8.67 -28.99
C SER A 429 -18.20 -7.18 -29.38
N SER A 430 -18.77 -6.30 -28.57
CA SER A 430 -18.71 -4.86 -28.80
C SER A 430 -18.97 -4.07 -27.53
N GLY A 431 -18.30 -2.93 -27.40
CA GLY A 431 -18.39 -2.09 -26.22
C GLY A 431 -18.32 -0.61 -26.56
N ARG A 432 -18.91 0.23 -25.69
CA ARG A 432 -18.86 1.69 -25.78
C ARG A 432 -18.42 2.30 -24.45
N ILE A 433 -17.55 3.30 -24.52
CA ILE A 433 -16.83 3.86 -23.37
C ILE A 433 -16.78 5.40 -23.51
N ASP A 434 -16.75 6.14 -22.41
CA ASP A 434 -16.37 7.57 -22.43
C ASP A 434 -14.89 7.73 -22.75
N ALA A 435 -14.54 8.54 -23.75
CA ALA A 435 -13.18 8.64 -24.28
C ALA A 435 -12.32 9.74 -23.62
N VAL A 436 -12.89 10.55 -22.72
CA VAL A 436 -12.20 11.72 -22.15
C VAL A 436 -11.10 11.29 -21.18
N ASP A 437 -9.85 11.52 -21.59
CA ASP A 437 -8.63 11.14 -20.85
C ASP A 437 -8.58 9.66 -20.46
N THR A 438 -9.16 8.82 -21.34
CA THR A 438 -9.39 7.40 -21.08
C THR A 438 -8.32 6.54 -21.73
N ALA A 439 -7.80 5.58 -20.97
CA ALA A 439 -7.13 4.38 -21.43
C ALA A 439 -8.09 3.20 -21.47
N VAL A 440 -7.85 2.30 -22.42
CA VAL A 440 -8.59 1.06 -22.56
C VAL A 440 -7.62 -0.12 -22.54
N ALA A 441 -7.98 -1.17 -21.81
CA ALA A 441 -7.36 -2.48 -21.90
C ALA A 441 -8.34 -3.45 -22.54
N ILE A 442 -7.99 -4.07 -23.66
CA ILE A 442 -8.81 -5.07 -24.36
C ILE A 442 -8.00 -6.35 -24.49
N THR A 443 -8.52 -7.45 -23.94
CA THR A 443 -7.88 -8.77 -23.90
C THR A 443 -8.61 -9.74 -24.82
N ASN A 444 -7.84 -10.40 -25.68
CA ASN A 444 -8.26 -11.54 -26.48
C ASN A 444 -7.91 -12.85 -25.75
N PRO A 445 -8.87 -13.54 -25.09
CA PRO A 445 -8.63 -14.82 -24.43
C PRO A 445 -8.64 -16.02 -25.40
N ASN A 446 -8.92 -15.79 -26.69
CA ASN A 446 -9.11 -16.85 -27.67
C ASN A 446 -7.76 -17.41 -28.15
N THR A 447 -7.79 -18.64 -28.66
CA THR A 447 -6.65 -19.27 -29.34
C THR A 447 -6.46 -18.76 -30.77
N GLU A 448 -7.36 -17.90 -31.25
CA GLU A 448 -7.33 -17.28 -32.57
C GLU A 448 -7.15 -15.76 -32.44
N ALA A 449 -6.61 -15.14 -33.49
CA ALA A 449 -6.47 -13.68 -33.53
C ALA A 449 -7.84 -13.00 -33.67
N VAL A 450 -8.02 -11.86 -33.00
CA VAL A 450 -9.23 -11.05 -33.06
C VAL A 450 -8.96 -9.78 -33.84
N THR A 451 -9.83 -9.45 -34.80
CA THR A 451 -9.85 -8.12 -35.41
C THR A 451 -10.76 -7.22 -34.59
N LEU A 452 -10.21 -6.12 -34.06
CA LEU A 452 -10.93 -5.05 -33.40
C LEU A 452 -11.14 -3.90 -34.38
N ASN A 453 -12.38 -3.53 -34.64
CA ASN A 453 -12.73 -2.29 -35.35
C ASN A 453 -13.22 -1.27 -34.35
N PHE A 454 -12.89 0.00 -34.54
CA PHE A 454 -13.31 1.06 -33.64
C PHE A 454 -13.59 2.37 -34.34
N TYR A 455 -14.37 3.22 -33.69
CA TYR A 455 -14.65 4.61 -34.07
C TYR A 455 -14.99 5.46 -32.83
N PHE A 456 -14.96 6.78 -32.98
CA PHE A 456 -15.41 7.71 -31.95
C PHE A 456 -16.73 8.39 -32.37
N THR A 457 -17.57 8.75 -31.39
CA THR A 457 -18.81 9.51 -31.61
C THR A 457 -18.83 10.74 -30.72
N ASP A 458 -18.94 11.93 -31.32
CA ASP A 458 -18.99 13.18 -30.56
C ASP A 458 -20.33 13.36 -29.81
N ALA A 459 -20.44 14.40 -28.97
CA ALA A 459 -21.67 14.70 -28.24
C ALA A 459 -22.87 15.06 -29.14
N ALA A 460 -22.65 15.40 -30.42
CA ALA A 460 -23.70 15.65 -31.41
C ALA A 460 -24.13 14.38 -32.16
N GLY A 461 -23.49 13.24 -31.92
CA GLY A 461 -23.78 11.96 -32.59
C GLY A 461 -23.03 11.76 -33.91
N ASN A 462 -22.03 12.58 -34.23
CA ASN A 462 -21.24 12.41 -35.45
C ASN A 462 -20.06 11.47 -35.18
N ASN A 463 -19.88 10.51 -36.07
CA ASN A 463 -18.73 9.61 -36.00
C ASN A 463 -17.49 10.25 -36.61
N PHE A 464 -16.34 10.04 -35.98
CA PHE A 464 -15.03 10.46 -36.45
C PHE A 464 -13.96 9.47 -35.98
N GLY A 465 -12.75 9.57 -36.53
CA GLY A 465 -11.59 8.77 -36.10
C GLY A 465 -11.89 7.26 -36.04
N GLN A 466 -11.82 6.57 -37.17
CA GLN A 466 -12.06 5.13 -37.22
C GLN A 466 -10.77 4.37 -37.52
N GLY A 467 -10.68 3.14 -37.04
CA GLY A 467 -9.52 2.29 -37.25
C GLY A 467 -9.80 0.82 -36.99
N SER A 468 -8.77 0.01 -37.22
CA SER A 468 -8.79 -1.42 -36.95
C SER A 468 -7.43 -1.86 -36.46
N THR A 469 -7.40 -2.83 -35.55
CA THR A 469 -6.18 -3.48 -35.07
C THR A 469 -6.43 -4.97 -34.85
N ILE A 470 -5.36 -5.77 -34.92
CA ILE A 470 -5.44 -7.21 -34.67
C ILE A 470 -4.83 -7.48 -33.30
N LEU A 471 -5.58 -8.18 -32.44
CA LEU A 471 -5.06 -8.78 -31.22
C LEU A 471 -4.65 -10.23 -31.49
N PRO A 472 -3.37 -10.59 -31.35
CA PRO A 472 -2.93 -11.98 -31.39
C PRO A 472 -3.70 -12.90 -30.41
N PRO A 473 -3.65 -14.22 -30.60
CA PRO A 473 -4.17 -15.17 -29.62
C PRO A 473 -3.64 -14.93 -28.20
N ASN A 474 -4.48 -15.08 -27.18
CA ASN A 474 -4.13 -14.92 -25.76
C ASN A 474 -3.39 -13.62 -25.42
N SER A 475 -3.63 -12.53 -26.15
CA SER A 475 -2.91 -11.26 -25.95
C SER A 475 -3.87 -10.13 -25.61
N GLY A 476 -3.33 -8.96 -25.31
CA GLY A 476 -4.14 -7.76 -25.14
C GLY A 476 -3.43 -6.50 -25.56
N VAL A 477 -4.21 -5.43 -25.66
CA VAL A 477 -3.70 -4.06 -25.80
C VAL A 477 -4.13 -3.28 -24.58
N ALA A 478 -3.23 -2.46 -24.02
CA ALA A 478 -3.53 -1.48 -22.99
C ALA A 478 -2.86 -0.17 -23.38
N ALA A 479 -3.66 0.85 -23.71
CA ALA A 479 -3.15 2.14 -24.15
C ALA A 479 -4.16 3.26 -23.85
N PHE A 480 -3.65 4.49 -23.70
CA PHE A 480 -4.52 5.66 -23.76
C PHE A 480 -5.13 5.78 -25.15
N LEU A 481 -6.38 6.22 -25.23
CA LEU A 481 -7.08 6.34 -26.51
C LEU A 481 -6.40 7.35 -27.43
N ASP A 482 -5.63 8.32 -26.92
CA ASP A 482 -4.82 9.26 -27.71
C ASP A 482 -3.50 8.68 -28.23
N GLN A 483 -3.18 7.44 -27.86
CA GLN A 483 -1.99 6.71 -28.29
C GLN A 483 -2.34 5.63 -29.33
N PRO A 484 -1.36 5.16 -30.13
CA PRO A 484 -1.55 4.00 -30.99
C PRO A 484 -2.02 2.77 -30.18
N PRO A 485 -2.90 1.91 -30.73
CA PRO A 485 -3.43 1.96 -32.09
C PRO A 485 -4.63 2.90 -32.29
N PHE A 486 -5.18 3.49 -31.22
CA PHE A 486 -6.45 4.22 -31.25
C PHE A 486 -6.32 5.66 -31.78
N SER A 487 -5.29 6.38 -31.36
CA SER A 487 -4.89 7.71 -31.86
C SER A 487 -6.02 8.76 -31.89
N ALA A 488 -6.86 8.78 -30.86
CA ALA A 488 -7.91 9.77 -30.65
C ALA A 488 -7.31 11.19 -30.54
N PRO A 489 -8.00 12.22 -31.07
CA PRO A 489 -7.59 13.60 -30.80
C PRO A 489 -7.71 13.91 -29.30
N ARG A 490 -6.63 14.46 -28.71
CA ARG A 490 -6.59 14.84 -27.29
C ARG A 490 -7.71 15.82 -26.93
N GLY A 491 -8.31 15.62 -25.75
CA GLY A 491 -9.38 16.48 -25.23
C GLY A 491 -10.74 16.29 -25.92
N SER A 492 -10.90 15.27 -26.77
CA SER A 492 -12.18 14.98 -27.41
C SER A 492 -13.23 14.58 -26.38
N VAL A 493 -14.36 15.29 -26.38
CA VAL A 493 -15.56 14.88 -25.64
C VAL A 493 -16.38 13.97 -26.54
N ALA A 494 -16.13 12.68 -26.44
CA ALA A 494 -16.67 11.65 -27.33
C ALA A 494 -16.82 10.31 -26.62
N THR A 495 -17.57 9.40 -27.22
CA THR A 495 -17.52 7.98 -26.87
C THR A 495 -16.52 7.26 -27.79
N PHE A 496 -15.87 6.23 -27.27
CA PHE A 496 -15.12 5.24 -28.04
C PHE A 496 -15.97 3.99 -28.17
N THR A 497 -16.21 3.53 -29.41
CA THR A 497 -16.94 2.30 -29.69
C THR A 497 -16.04 1.30 -30.39
N PHE A 498 -16.05 0.04 -29.96
CA PHE A 498 -15.35 -1.04 -30.63
C PHE A 498 -16.28 -2.23 -30.94
N THR A 499 -15.93 -2.99 -31.98
CA THR A 499 -16.50 -4.30 -32.32
C THR A 499 -15.37 -5.30 -32.56
N SER A 500 -15.62 -6.58 -32.30
CA SER A 500 -14.63 -7.64 -32.39
C SER A 500 -15.16 -8.86 -33.13
N THR A 501 -14.30 -9.55 -33.87
CA THR A 501 -14.68 -10.75 -34.64
C THR A 501 -14.93 -11.98 -33.76
N LEU A 502 -14.31 -12.05 -32.58
CA LEU A 502 -14.61 -13.01 -31.51
C LEU A 502 -14.75 -12.24 -30.19
N LEU A 503 -15.30 -12.88 -29.16
CA LEU A 503 -15.50 -12.23 -27.87
C LEU A 503 -14.17 -11.84 -27.22
N VAL A 504 -14.13 -10.65 -26.64
CA VAL A 504 -12.99 -10.07 -25.90
C VAL A 504 -13.46 -9.59 -24.53
N SER A 505 -12.53 -9.32 -23.63
CA SER A 505 -12.84 -8.62 -22.38
C SER A 505 -12.21 -7.23 -22.40
N ALA A 506 -12.89 -6.22 -21.86
CA ALA A 506 -12.43 -4.83 -21.92
C ALA A 506 -12.58 -4.12 -20.58
N LEU A 507 -11.62 -3.25 -20.26
CA LEU A 507 -11.62 -2.37 -19.08
C LEU A 507 -11.29 -0.94 -19.53
N ALA A 508 -11.96 0.04 -18.93
CA ALA A 508 -11.69 1.46 -19.17
C ALA A 508 -11.19 2.15 -17.90
N LEU A 509 -10.18 2.99 -18.04
CA LEU A 509 -9.59 3.77 -16.96
C LEU A 509 -9.38 5.20 -17.43
N ARG A 510 -9.97 6.18 -16.74
CA ARG A 510 -9.60 7.59 -16.89
C ARG A 510 -8.35 7.88 -16.06
N GLY A 511 -7.39 8.57 -16.66
CA GLY A 511 -6.13 8.94 -16.03
C GLY A 511 -5.91 10.45 -16.09
N ILE A 512 -5.77 11.10 -14.93
CA ILE A 512 -5.45 12.53 -14.86
C ILE A 512 -4.18 12.75 -14.03
N THR A 513 -3.37 13.72 -14.42
CA THR A 513 -2.27 14.20 -13.56
C THR A 513 -2.77 15.43 -12.81
N ASN A 514 -2.75 15.38 -11.48
CA ASN A 514 -3.26 16.47 -10.65
C ASN A 514 -2.26 17.65 -10.57
N GLU A 515 -2.61 18.66 -9.78
CA GLU A 515 -1.84 19.89 -9.59
C GLU A 515 -0.48 19.67 -8.91
N ARG A 516 -0.20 18.47 -8.36
CA ARG A 516 1.08 18.07 -7.74
C ARG A 516 1.92 17.15 -8.63
N GLY A 517 1.41 16.71 -9.77
CA GLY A 517 2.06 15.68 -10.59
C GLY A 517 1.69 14.25 -10.21
N ASP A 518 0.76 14.03 -9.28
CA ASP A 518 0.26 12.70 -8.95
C ASP A 518 -0.67 12.20 -10.07
N PHE A 519 -0.50 10.95 -10.49
CA PHE A 519 -1.39 10.31 -11.46
C PHE A 519 -2.58 9.66 -10.76
N LEU A 520 -3.79 10.16 -11.02
CA LEU A 520 -5.05 9.68 -10.47
C LEU A 520 -5.79 8.81 -11.48
N MET A 521 -6.25 7.65 -11.02
CA MET A 521 -6.95 6.64 -11.81
C MET A 521 -8.43 6.58 -11.44
N THR A 522 -9.30 6.40 -12.43
CA THR A 522 -10.72 6.18 -12.21
C THR A 522 -11.23 5.14 -13.20
N ILE A 523 -11.75 4.01 -12.71
CA ILE A 523 -12.37 3.01 -13.58
C ILE A 523 -13.69 3.52 -14.13
N LEU A 524 -13.89 3.41 -15.44
CA LEU A 524 -15.13 3.78 -16.10
C LEU A 524 -15.90 2.53 -16.56
N PRO A 525 -17.24 2.55 -16.56
CA PRO A 525 -18.01 1.43 -17.10
C PRO A 525 -17.75 1.24 -18.60
N VAL A 526 -17.60 -0.03 -19.01
CA VAL A 526 -17.66 -0.43 -20.42
C VAL A 526 -19.09 -0.87 -20.71
N VAL A 527 -19.78 -0.14 -21.58
CA VAL A 527 -21.17 -0.42 -21.95
C VAL A 527 -21.17 -1.55 -22.98
N ASP A 528 -21.66 -2.73 -22.60
CA ASP A 528 -21.84 -3.85 -23.53
C ASP A 528 -22.98 -3.55 -24.52
N ILE A 529 -22.64 -3.55 -25.81
CA ILE A 529 -23.59 -3.32 -26.91
C ILE A 529 -23.68 -4.53 -27.87
N SER A 530 -23.17 -5.69 -27.44
CA SER A 530 -23.09 -6.93 -28.24
C SER A 530 -24.43 -7.43 -28.77
N ASN A 531 -25.50 -7.22 -27.99
CA ASN A 531 -26.85 -7.73 -28.29
C ASN A 531 -27.85 -6.60 -28.59
N SER A 532 -27.42 -5.48 -29.18
CA SER A 532 -28.31 -4.33 -29.38
C SER A 532 -28.88 -4.18 -30.81
N PRO A 533 -30.02 -4.83 -31.14
CA PRO A 533 -30.84 -4.46 -32.29
C PRO A 533 -32.11 -3.73 -31.82
N ASP A 534 -32.00 -2.53 -31.25
CA ASP A 534 -33.16 -1.67 -30.97
C ASP A 534 -34.30 -2.25 -30.07
N SER A 535 -34.19 -3.49 -29.59
CA SER A 535 -35.22 -4.25 -28.89
C SER A 535 -35.02 -4.20 -27.37
N PHE A 536 -35.77 -3.32 -26.70
CA PHE A 536 -35.78 -3.16 -25.25
C PHE A 536 -37.18 -3.42 -24.70
N SER A 537 -37.27 -3.93 -23.48
CA SER A 537 -38.53 -3.92 -22.74
C SER A 537 -38.87 -2.48 -22.35
N LEU A 538 -40.06 -2.02 -22.77
CA LEU A 538 -40.60 -0.73 -22.38
C LEU A 538 -41.77 -0.93 -21.40
N PRO A 539 -41.90 -0.07 -20.37
CA PRO A 539 -41.00 1.03 -20.02
C PRO A 539 -39.66 0.53 -19.46
N ALA A 540 -38.56 1.18 -19.83
CA ALA A 540 -37.25 0.82 -19.33
C ALA A 540 -37.11 1.16 -17.82
N PRO A 541 -36.35 0.35 -17.05
CA PRO A 541 -36.19 0.58 -15.62
C PRO A 541 -35.45 1.90 -15.35
N VAL A 542 -35.84 2.58 -14.27
CA VAL A 542 -35.14 3.77 -13.77
C VAL A 542 -33.74 3.37 -13.31
N GLN A 543 -32.73 4.09 -13.78
CA GLN A 543 -31.36 3.96 -13.31
C GLN A 543 -31.15 4.90 -12.12
N THR A 544 -30.51 4.42 -11.06
CA THR A 544 -30.24 5.21 -9.86
C THR A 544 -28.76 5.15 -9.53
N ILE A 545 -28.14 6.32 -9.37
CA ILE A 545 -26.82 6.49 -8.79
C ILE A 545 -27.03 6.76 -7.30
N ALA A 546 -26.60 5.84 -6.44
CA ALA A 546 -26.95 5.87 -5.01
C ALA A 546 -26.21 6.96 -4.21
N GLN A 547 -25.20 7.61 -4.80
CA GLN A 547 -24.44 8.68 -4.17
C GLN A 547 -24.03 9.75 -5.19
N PHE A 548 -24.30 11.01 -4.87
CA PHE A 548 -23.60 12.18 -5.42
C PHE A 548 -23.14 13.08 -4.27
N VAL A 549 -22.16 13.93 -4.54
CA VAL A 549 -21.65 14.94 -3.60
C VAL A 549 -21.27 16.24 -4.31
N ASP A 550 -21.54 17.37 -3.66
CA ASP A 550 -21.19 18.71 -4.17
C ASP A 550 -20.88 19.66 -3.01
N GLY A 551 -19.93 20.58 -3.19
CA GLY A 551 -19.52 21.54 -2.17
C GLY A 551 -18.53 20.98 -1.15
N GLY A 552 -17.96 21.85 -0.31
CA GLY A 552 -16.91 21.49 0.67
C GLY A 552 -15.66 20.91 0.02
N GLY A 553 -15.36 21.27 -1.24
CA GLY A 553 -14.29 20.69 -2.04
C GLY A 553 -14.71 19.52 -2.94
N TRP A 554 -15.92 18.99 -2.79
CA TRP A 554 -16.46 17.94 -3.66
C TRP A 554 -17.11 18.50 -4.91
N ALA A 555 -16.96 17.79 -6.03
CA ALA A 555 -17.73 17.99 -7.25
C ALA A 555 -18.10 16.65 -7.88
N THR A 556 -19.26 16.60 -8.53
CA THR A 556 -19.76 15.44 -9.28
C THR A 556 -19.84 15.77 -10.77
N GLU A 557 -19.21 14.96 -11.61
CA GLU A 557 -19.46 14.91 -13.06
C GLU A 557 -20.39 13.73 -13.38
N ILE A 558 -21.46 13.99 -14.11
CA ILE A 558 -22.41 12.97 -14.56
C ILE A 558 -22.13 12.72 -16.04
N VAL A 559 -22.03 11.45 -16.40
CA VAL A 559 -21.90 11.00 -17.79
C VAL A 559 -23.03 10.02 -18.08
N LEU A 560 -23.81 10.33 -19.12
CA LEU A 560 -24.84 9.45 -19.67
C LEU A 560 -24.41 9.05 -21.07
N ILE A 561 -24.25 7.75 -21.32
CA ILE A 561 -23.86 7.21 -22.63
C ILE A 561 -25.08 6.57 -23.27
N ASN A 562 -25.35 6.92 -24.53
CA ASN A 562 -26.36 6.24 -25.31
C ASN A 562 -25.80 4.91 -25.86
N PRO A 563 -26.32 3.74 -25.44
CA PRO A 563 -25.88 2.45 -25.98
C PRO A 563 -26.37 2.20 -27.41
N LEU A 564 -27.32 3.00 -27.93
CA LEU A 564 -28.04 2.68 -29.16
C LEU A 564 -27.60 3.49 -30.37
N ASN A 565 -28.10 3.05 -31.53
CA ASN A 565 -27.96 3.73 -32.82
C ASN A 565 -29.17 4.64 -33.14
N ARG A 566 -30.03 4.91 -32.15
CA ARG A 566 -31.11 5.90 -32.20
C ARG A 566 -31.01 6.86 -31.02
N ALA A 567 -31.58 8.05 -31.12
CA ALA A 567 -31.60 9.00 -30.01
C ALA A 567 -32.42 8.44 -28.83
N ILE A 568 -31.98 8.76 -27.61
CA ILE A 568 -32.68 8.43 -26.36
C ILE A 568 -32.98 9.71 -25.57
N SER A 569 -34.05 9.68 -24.78
CA SER A 569 -34.50 10.84 -24.00
C SER A 569 -35.12 10.43 -22.66
N GLY A 570 -35.17 11.40 -21.75
CA GLY A 570 -35.71 11.21 -20.41
C GLY A 570 -35.45 12.43 -19.53
N SER A 571 -35.43 12.23 -18.22
CA SER A 571 -35.10 13.27 -17.25
C SER A 571 -34.12 12.79 -16.19
N ILE A 572 -33.33 13.71 -15.66
CA ILE A 572 -32.43 13.52 -14.53
C ILE A 572 -32.89 14.37 -13.34
N GLN A 573 -32.91 13.79 -12.15
CA GLN A 573 -33.29 14.47 -10.91
C GLN A 573 -32.45 13.99 -9.74
N ALA A 574 -31.88 14.90 -8.96
CA ALA A 574 -31.22 14.58 -7.71
C ALA A 574 -32.18 14.69 -6.52
N PHE A 575 -31.96 13.87 -5.49
CA PHE A 575 -32.71 13.87 -4.23
C PHE A 575 -31.75 13.95 -3.06
N ASN A 576 -32.07 14.75 -2.05
CA ASN A 576 -31.34 14.79 -0.79
C ASN A 576 -31.62 13.52 0.05
N PRO A 577 -30.90 13.29 1.18
CA PRO A 577 -31.09 12.07 1.98
C PRO A 577 -32.51 11.91 2.55
N ALA A 578 -33.22 13.02 2.75
CA ALA A 578 -34.61 13.03 3.20
C ALA A 578 -35.64 12.73 2.08
N GLY A 579 -35.19 12.58 0.83
CA GLY A 579 -36.03 12.26 -0.33
C GLY A 579 -36.73 13.46 -0.96
N GLN A 580 -36.26 14.67 -0.68
CA GLN A 580 -36.73 15.88 -1.34
C GLN A 580 -35.84 16.17 -2.56
N PRO A 581 -36.40 16.71 -3.66
CA PRO A 581 -35.60 17.15 -4.81
C PRO A 581 -34.46 18.09 -4.37
N ALA A 582 -33.23 17.72 -4.71
CA ALA A 582 -32.06 18.56 -4.44
C ALA A 582 -31.97 19.68 -5.48
N SER A 583 -31.58 20.88 -5.04
CA SER A 583 -31.38 22.05 -5.91
C SER A 583 -30.02 21.97 -6.59
N VAL A 584 -29.94 21.22 -7.69
CA VAL A 584 -28.73 21.03 -8.50
C VAL A 584 -28.93 21.56 -9.91
N GLN A 585 -27.85 22.06 -10.53
CA GLN A 585 -27.89 22.71 -11.84
C GLN A 585 -28.18 21.76 -13.01
N PHE A 586 -28.01 20.45 -12.81
CA PHE A 586 -28.18 19.45 -13.87
C PHE A 586 -29.57 18.86 -13.98
N ALA A 587 -30.47 19.15 -13.04
CA ALA A 587 -31.82 18.57 -13.05
C ALA A 587 -32.61 19.06 -14.27
N GLY A 588 -33.28 18.14 -14.98
CA GLY A 588 -34.04 18.48 -16.18
C GLY A 588 -34.12 17.37 -17.22
N PRO A 589 -34.65 17.68 -18.42
CA PRO A 589 -34.71 16.73 -19.52
C PRO A 589 -33.32 16.50 -20.13
N TYR A 590 -33.09 15.30 -20.65
CA TYR A 590 -31.94 15.00 -21.49
C TYR A 590 -32.41 14.44 -22.84
N THR A 591 -31.58 14.63 -23.86
CA THR A 591 -31.66 13.92 -25.14
C THR A 591 -30.25 13.62 -25.59
N ILE A 592 -29.97 12.37 -25.92
CA ILE A 592 -28.64 11.91 -26.29
C ILE A 592 -28.71 11.34 -27.71
N PRO A 593 -27.95 11.90 -28.67
CA PRO A 593 -27.86 11.36 -30.04
C PRO A 593 -27.40 9.90 -30.07
N PRO A 594 -27.62 9.18 -31.19
CA PRO A 594 -27.07 7.84 -31.42
C PRO A 594 -25.59 7.76 -31.06
N GLY A 595 -25.20 6.80 -30.22
CA GLY A 595 -23.81 6.59 -29.77
C GLY A 595 -23.14 7.74 -29.02
N GLY A 596 -23.81 8.89 -28.87
CA GLY A 596 -23.28 10.05 -28.20
C GLY A 596 -23.33 9.94 -26.68
N LEU A 597 -22.97 11.04 -26.03
CA LEU A 597 -23.01 11.20 -24.59
C LEU A 597 -23.65 12.52 -24.20
N TRP A 598 -24.23 12.55 -23.00
CA TRP A 598 -24.58 13.77 -22.30
C TRP A 598 -23.71 13.87 -21.04
N ARG A 599 -23.22 15.08 -20.73
CA ARG A 599 -22.39 15.29 -19.55
C ARG A 599 -22.71 16.59 -18.84
N PHE A 600 -22.51 16.58 -17.54
CA PHE A 600 -22.59 17.78 -16.71
C PHE A 600 -21.61 17.67 -15.54
N ARG A 601 -20.93 18.75 -15.17
CA ARG A 601 -20.09 18.81 -13.98
C ARG A 601 -20.54 19.91 -13.03
N THR A 602 -20.77 19.57 -11.76
CA THR A 602 -21.06 20.57 -10.73
C THR A 602 -19.81 21.41 -10.43
N LEU A 603 -20.02 22.65 -9.99
CA LEU A 603 -18.92 23.57 -9.72
C LEU A 603 -18.18 23.26 -8.41
N GLY A 604 -18.80 22.58 -7.45
CA GLY A 604 -18.21 22.27 -6.15
C GLY A 604 -17.92 23.49 -5.26
N THR A 605 -18.46 24.66 -5.59
CA THR A 605 -18.11 25.95 -4.97
C THR A 605 -18.83 26.27 -3.67
N GLY A 606 -19.81 25.46 -3.26
CA GLY A 606 -20.51 25.66 -1.98
C GLY A 606 -19.62 25.37 -0.78
N ALA A 607 -19.74 26.11 0.32
CA ALA A 607 -18.98 25.86 1.54
C ALA A 607 -19.42 24.58 2.28
N ASN A 608 -20.71 24.25 2.17
CA ASN A 608 -21.30 23.05 2.80
C ASN A 608 -21.36 21.90 1.80
N VAL A 609 -21.08 20.69 2.29
CA VAL A 609 -21.26 19.46 1.51
C VAL A 609 -22.76 19.16 1.37
N GLN A 610 -23.20 18.98 0.13
CA GLN A 610 -24.50 18.43 -0.23
C GLN A 610 -24.29 17.01 -0.74
N SER A 611 -25.17 16.10 -0.35
CA SER A 611 -25.13 14.71 -0.81
C SER A 611 -26.53 14.18 -1.08
N GLY A 612 -26.61 13.02 -1.72
CA GLY A 612 -27.88 12.35 -1.98
C GLY A 612 -27.78 11.32 -3.09
N SER A 613 -28.88 11.07 -3.80
CA SER A 613 -28.93 10.16 -4.95
C SER A 613 -29.37 10.87 -6.24
N ILE A 614 -29.07 10.28 -7.40
CA ILE A 614 -29.50 10.77 -8.72
C ILE A 614 -30.37 9.71 -9.38
N ARG A 615 -31.52 10.14 -9.91
CA ARG A 615 -32.42 9.33 -10.73
C ARG A 615 -32.33 9.73 -12.18
N ILE A 616 -32.23 8.72 -13.02
CA ILE A 616 -32.29 8.84 -14.47
C ILE A 616 -33.52 8.07 -14.92
N THR A 617 -34.57 8.83 -15.25
CA THR A 617 -35.87 8.29 -15.65
C THR A 617 -35.99 8.38 -17.17
N PRO A 618 -36.00 7.25 -17.89
CA PRO A 618 -36.22 7.26 -19.34
C PRO A 618 -37.63 7.74 -19.67
N SER A 619 -37.81 8.37 -20.83
CA SER A 619 -39.14 8.60 -21.41
C SER A 619 -39.83 7.26 -21.71
N ALA A 620 -41.17 7.22 -21.74
CA ALA A 620 -41.94 5.97 -21.86
C ALA A 620 -41.54 5.09 -23.06
N ASP A 621 -41.17 5.71 -24.18
CA ASP A 621 -40.77 5.05 -25.43
C ASP A 621 -39.24 5.00 -25.63
N SER A 622 -38.48 5.35 -24.59
CA SER A 622 -37.02 5.43 -24.63
C SER A 622 -36.37 4.45 -23.65
N PRO A 623 -35.29 3.77 -24.03
CA PRO A 623 -34.47 3.02 -23.09
C PRO A 623 -33.62 3.95 -22.22
N ALA A 624 -33.09 3.41 -21.12
CA ALA A 624 -32.19 4.12 -20.23
C ALA A 624 -30.77 4.24 -20.82
N PRO A 625 -30.08 5.37 -20.62
CA PRO A 625 -28.65 5.45 -20.89
C PRO A 625 -27.86 4.61 -19.87
N SER A 626 -26.63 4.24 -20.23
CA SER A 626 -25.64 3.91 -19.20
C SER A 626 -25.31 5.19 -18.43
N SER A 627 -25.27 5.13 -17.10
CA SER A 627 -25.12 6.31 -16.25
C SER A 627 -23.96 6.16 -15.28
N THR A 628 -23.20 7.22 -15.07
CA THR A 628 -22.04 7.24 -14.16
C THR A 628 -21.90 8.60 -13.51
N ALA A 629 -21.63 8.63 -12.21
CA ALA A 629 -21.17 9.80 -11.48
C ALA A 629 -19.68 9.66 -11.17
N ILE A 630 -18.88 10.62 -11.63
CA ILE A 630 -17.46 10.74 -11.34
C ILE A 630 -17.31 11.79 -10.23
N LEU A 631 -16.96 11.33 -9.04
CA LEU A 631 -16.76 12.16 -7.87
C LEU A 631 -15.30 12.64 -7.84
N SER A 632 -15.08 13.90 -7.49
CA SER A 632 -13.75 14.46 -7.27
C SER A 632 -13.72 15.25 -5.97
N PHE A 633 -12.63 15.15 -5.22
CA PHE A 633 -12.42 15.93 -4.00
C PHE A 633 -11.15 16.77 -4.13
N ARG A 634 -11.31 18.07 -3.85
CA ARG A 634 -10.22 19.04 -3.79
C ARG A 634 -9.98 19.48 -2.36
N ASN A 635 -8.75 19.26 -1.89
CA ASN A 635 -8.28 19.74 -0.60
C ASN A 635 -7.21 20.81 -0.82
N ASN A 636 -7.43 22.02 -0.29
CA ASN A 636 -6.51 23.16 -0.43
C ASN A 636 -6.05 23.44 -1.88
N GLY A 637 -6.99 23.35 -2.83
CA GLY A 637 -6.75 23.59 -4.26
C GLY A 637 -6.13 22.42 -5.02
N ILE A 638 -5.86 21.29 -4.37
CA ILE A 638 -5.29 20.09 -4.97
C ILE A 638 -6.37 19.01 -5.08
N THR A 639 -6.52 18.45 -6.27
CA THR A 639 -7.38 17.28 -6.49
C THR A 639 -6.67 16.06 -5.91
N VAL A 640 -7.19 15.53 -4.80
CA VAL A 640 -6.55 14.40 -4.08
C VAL A 640 -7.17 13.05 -4.45
N LEU A 641 -8.39 13.04 -5.01
CA LEU A 641 -9.03 11.82 -5.47
C LEU A 641 -9.98 12.08 -6.65
N GLN A 642 -10.16 11.06 -7.48
CA GLN A 642 -11.27 10.93 -8.42
C GLN A 642 -11.75 9.46 -8.40
N THR A 643 -13.06 9.24 -8.43
CA THR A 643 -13.65 7.89 -8.44
C THR A 643 -14.98 7.87 -9.17
N ALA A 644 -15.45 6.72 -9.63
CA ALA A 644 -16.71 6.58 -10.36
C ALA A 644 -17.70 5.66 -9.65
N ILE A 645 -18.96 6.06 -9.70
CA ILE A 645 -20.11 5.30 -9.22
C ILE A 645 -21.06 5.10 -10.40
N ALA A 646 -21.24 3.85 -10.82
CA ALA A 646 -22.18 3.50 -11.86
C ALA A 646 -23.63 3.64 -11.34
N GLY A 647 -24.53 4.11 -12.20
CA GLY A 647 -25.96 3.97 -11.95
C GLY A 647 -26.38 2.54 -12.20
N VAL A 648 -27.25 2.03 -11.31
CA VAL A 648 -27.73 0.65 -11.36
C VAL A 648 -29.24 0.62 -11.52
N ALA A 649 -29.73 -0.44 -12.17
CA ALA A 649 -31.14 -0.80 -12.05
C ALA A 649 -31.44 -1.16 -10.60
N SER A 650 -32.61 -0.77 -10.12
CA SER A 650 -32.98 -1.01 -8.73
C SER A 650 -33.38 -2.47 -8.51
N GLY A 651 -32.91 -3.07 -7.42
CA GLY A 651 -33.09 -4.49 -7.11
C GLY A 651 -33.47 -4.70 -5.64
N THR A 652 -33.80 -5.93 -5.26
CA THR A 652 -34.24 -6.27 -3.89
C THR A 652 -33.16 -6.91 -3.03
N ALA A 653 -32.05 -7.35 -3.62
CA ALA A 653 -30.92 -7.91 -2.88
C ALA A 653 -29.59 -7.67 -3.60
N PHE A 654 -28.57 -7.29 -2.84
CA PHE A 654 -27.23 -7.00 -3.29
C PHE A 654 -26.19 -7.60 -2.35
N ARG A 655 -25.04 -7.97 -2.90
CA ARG A 655 -23.86 -8.40 -2.15
C ARG A 655 -22.66 -7.56 -2.53
N LEU A 656 -21.80 -7.26 -1.56
CA LEU A 656 -20.59 -6.50 -1.77
C LEU A 656 -19.50 -6.96 -0.81
N PHE A 657 -18.26 -6.87 -1.27
CA PHE A 657 -17.11 -7.04 -0.39
C PHE A 657 -16.95 -5.83 0.52
N VAL A 658 -16.62 -6.08 1.78
CA VAL A 658 -16.35 -5.05 2.78
C VAL A 658 -15.08 -5.39 3.56
N GLU A 659 -14.34 -4.36 3.94
CA GLU A 659 -13.18 -4.48 4.81
C GLU A 659 -13.07 -3.34 5.83
N ASN A 660 -12.42 -3.64 6.94
CA ASN A 660 -12.03 -2.72 8.01
C ASN A 660 -10.60 -3.07 8.45
N VAL A 661 -9.66 -2.19 8.16
CA VAL A 661 -8.22 -2.39 8.43
C VAL A 661 -7.69 -1.21 9.23
N GLY A 662 -6.98 -1.48 10.31
CA GLY A 662 -6.41 -0.49 11.22
C GLY A 662 -7.45 0.28 12.02
N THR A 663 -7.05 1.45 12.51
CA THR A 663 -7.87 2.40 13.25
C THR A 663 -8.17 3.61 12.37
N PHE A 664 -9.34 3.58 11.74
CA PHE A 664 -9.77 4.61 10.80
C PHE A 664 -9.75 6.01 11.45
N ASN A 665 -9.10 6.97 10.79
CA ASN A 665 -8.80 8.36 11.24
C ASN A 665 -7.57 8.57 12.15
N SER A 666 -6.84 7.55 12.60
CA SER A 666 -5.65 7.74 13.45
C SER A 666 -4.31 7.36 12.82
N LEU A 667 -4.29 6.45 11.84
CA LEU A 667 -3.05 5.96 11.23
C LEU A 667 -3.14 5.89 9.70
N PRO A 668 -2.06 6.25 8.97
CA PRO A 668 -1.93 5.95 7.55
C PRO A 668 -2.09 4.47 7.23
N GLY A 669 -2.73 4.15 6.10
CA GLY A 669 -2.97 2.77 5.69
C GLY A 669 -4.26 2.15 6.24
N SER A 670 -5.02 2.91 7.05
CA SER A 670 -6.32 2.46 7.55
C SER A 670 -7.39 2.49 6.45
N ILE A 671 -8.21 1.44 6.40
CA ILE A 671 -9.26 1.25 5.40
C ILE A 671 -10.59 1.03 6.11
N GLN A 672 -11.63 1.68 5.61
CA GLN A 672 -13.00 1.43 6.07
C GLN A 672 -13.99 1.51 4.92
N THR A 673 -14.85 0.50 4.80
CA THR A 673 -15.92 0.51 3.80
C THR A 673 -17.08 1.40 4.23
N ALA A 674 -17.58 2.21 3.30
CA ALA A 674 -18.81 2.98 3.39
C ALA A 674 -19.83 2.46 2.36
N ILE A 675 -21.10 2.49 2.72
CA ILE A 675 -22.21 2.11 1.84
C ILE A 675 -23.15 3.29 1.65
N ALA A 676 -23.75 3.37 0.47
CA ALA A 676 -24.86 4.24 0.16
C ALA A 676 -26.03 3.41 -0.36
N VAL A 677 -27.20 3.54 0.25
CA VAL A 677 -28.43 2.87 -0.17
C VAL A 677 -29.48 3.93 -0.48
N ALA A 678 -29.93 3.98 -1.73
CA ALA A 678 -30.95 4.91 -2.20
C ALA A 678 -32.28 4.18 -2.41
N ASN A 679 -33.37 4.79 -1.97
CA ASN A 679 -34.73 4.32 -2.22
C ASN A 679 -35.29 5.05 -3.47
N PRO A 680 -35.38 4.39 -4.64
CA PRO A 680 -35.94 4.96 -5.86
C PRO A 680 -37.48 5.05 -5.85
N THR A 681 -38.15 4.49 -4.83
CA THR A 681 -39.62 4.39 -4.81
C THR A 681 -40.28 5.56 -4.10
N SER A 682 -41.59 5.72 -4.32
CA SER A 682 -42.42 6.74 -3.67
C SER A 682 -42.91 6.34 -2.27
N ASN A 683 -42.54 5.15 -1.78
CA ASN A 683 -42.88 4.66 -0.45
C ASN A 683 -41.60 4.46 0.37
N PRO A 684 -41.62 4.57 1.70
CA PRO A 684 -40.47 4.20 2.51
C PRO A 684 -40.07 2.73 2.30
N ALA A 685 -38.77 2.45 2.27
CA ALA A 685 -38.21 1.12 2.15
C ALA A 685 -37.58 0.69 3.48
N SER A 686 -37.76 -0.58 3.86
CA SER A 686 -37.05 -1.18 4.99
C SER A 686 -35.90 -2.04 4.44
N VAL A 687 -34.67 -1.77 4.87
CA VAL A 687 -33.45 -2.39 4.33
C VAL A 687 -32.76 -3.19 5.43
N ALA A 688 -32.63 -4.50 5.22
CA ALA A 688 -31.88 -5.40 6.10
C ALA A 688 -30.41 -5.47 5.67
N LEU A 689 -29.52 -5.54 6.67
CA LEU A 689 -28.08 -5.60 6.50
C LEU A 689 -27.53 -6.82 7.25
N GLU A 690 -26.89 -7.74 6.53
CA GLU A 690 -26.37 -8.99 7.08
C GLU A 690 -24.88 -9.10 6.74
N LEU A 691 -24.03 -9.25 7.76
CA LEU A 691 -22.58 -9.26 7.62
C LEU A 691 -22.02 -10.66 7.84
N TYR A 692 -21.18 -11.11 6.91
CA TYR A 692 -20.55 -12.41 6.91
C TYR A 692 -19.03 -12.28 6.85
N GLY A 693 -18.31 -13.20 7.49
CA GLY A 693 -16.86 -13.32 7.37
C GLY A 693 -16.45 -13.92 6.02
N SER A 694 -15.15 -13.90 5.71
CA SER A 694 -14.63 -14.52 4.48
C SER A 694 -14.95 -16.01 4.35
N ASP A 695 -15.18 -16.71 5.46
CA ASP A 695 -15.60 -18.12 5.51
C ASP A 695 -17.10 -18.33 5.25
N GLY A 696 -17.89 -17.24 5.14
CA GLY A 696 -19.34 -17.26 4.98
C GLY A 696 -20.12 -17.36 6.30
N ALA A 697 -19.45 -17.38 7.45
CA ALA A 697 -20.11 -17.41 8.75
C ALA A 697 -20.74 -16.04 9.07
N THR A 698 -21.93 -16.04 9.66
CA THR A 698 -22.58 -14.80 10.12
C THR A 698 -21.74 -14.14 11.23
N VAL A 699 -21.36 -12.89 11.01
CA VAL A 699 -20.61 -12.06 11.95
C VAL A 699 -21.55 -11.11 12.69
N GLY A 700 -22.54 -10.57 12.00
CA GLY A 700 -23.51 -9.66 12.60
C GLY A 700 -24.76 -9.48 11.74
N LEU A 701 -25.86 -9.13 12.41
CA LEU A 701 -27.11 -8.73 11.77
C LEU A 701 -27.41 -7.31 12.25
N GLY A 702 -27.59 -6.38 11.30
CA GLY A 702 -28.02 -5.02 11.59
C GLY A 702 -29.54 -4.94 11.71
N ASP A 703 -30.02 -4.07 12.58
CA ASP A 703 -31.44 -3.72 12.60
C ASP A 703 -31.87 -3.14 11.24
N PRO A 704 -33.06 -3.49 10.72
CA PRO A 704 -33.52 -2.94 9.46
C PRO A 704 -33.58 -1.41 9.47
N ILE A 705 -33.00 -0.78 8.45
CA ILE A 705 -32.93 0.66 8.30
C ILE A 705 -34.12 1.13 7.46
N ALA A 706 -34.91 2.05 8.00
CA ALA A 706 -35.97 2.72 7.25
C ALA A 706 -35.39 3.86 6.40
N ILE A 707 -35.55 3.77 5.08
CA ILE A 707 -35.15 4.80 4.13
C ILE A 707 -36.42 5.49 3.61
N PRO A 708 -36.56 6.82 3.75
CA PRO A 708 -37.73 7.55 3.26
C PRO A 708 -38.01 7.31 1.77
N ALA A 709 -39.24 7.58 1.34
CA ALA A 709 -39.56 7.67 -0.08
C ALA A 709 -38.61 8.64 -0.77
N ASN A 710 -37.98 8.21 -1.85
CA ASN A 710 -36.92 8.97 -2.54
C ASN A 710 -35.66 9.28 -1.74
N GLY A 711 -35.59 8.84 -0.49
CA GLY A 711 -34.48 9.11 0.42
C GLY A 711 -33.27 8.23 0.16
N GLN A 712 -32.24 8.49 0.95
CA GLN A 712 -30.95 7.81 0.85
C GLN A 712 -30.27 7.81 2.21
N ILE A 713 -29.48 6.78 2.48
CA ILE A 713 -28.54 6.73 3.61
C ILE A 713 -27.13 6.48 3.07
N ALA A 714 -26.14 7.18 3.63
CA ALA A 714 -24.72 6.90 3.45
C ALA A 714 -24.04 6.80 4.81
N VAL A 715 -23.42 5.66 5.10
CA VAL A 715 -22.81 5.36 6.41
C VAL A 715 -21.56 4.50 6.24
N PHE A 716 -20.61 4.66 7.15
CA PHE A 716 -19.51 3.71 7.29
C PHE A 716 -19.97 2.42 7.96
N LEU A 717 -19.25 1.32 7.69
CA LEU A 717 -19.56 0.00 8.24
C LEU A 717 -19.67 0.02 9.77
N ASN A 718 -18.77 0.72 10.46
CA ASN A 718 -18.76 0.82 11.93
C ASN A 718 -19.85 1.73 12.52
N GLN A 719 -20.54 2.52 11.68
CA GLN A 719 -21.68 3.36 12.07
C GLN A 719 -23.00 2.62 11.98
N ILE A 720 -23.01 1.42 11.38
CA ILE A 720 -24.20 0.59 11.29
C ILE A 720 -24.41 -0.10 12.65
N PRO A 721 -25.61 0.04 13.25
CA PRO A 721 -25.95 -0.65 14.50
C PRO A 721 -25.68 -2.16 14.39
N GLY A 722 -24.96 -2.71 15.36
CA GLY A 722 -24.54 -4.12 15.37
C GLY A 722 -23.13 -4.38 14.80
N PHE A 723 -22.52 -3.42 14.09
CA PHE A 723 -21.19 -3.58 13.48
C PHE A 723 -20.10 -2.70 14.12
N SER A 724 -20.40 -2.02 15.23
CA SER A 724 -19.47 -1.08 15.88
C SER A 724 -18.24 -1.75 16.53
N SER A 725 -18.30 -3.06 16.79
CA SER A 725 -17.24 -3.84 17.43
C SER A 725 -16.44 -4.70 16.44
N LEU A 726 -16.44 -4.34 15.16
CA LEU A 726 -15.66 -5.08 14.16
C LEU A 726 -14.15 -4.98 14.46
N SER A 727 -13.46 -6.09 14.24
CA SER A 727 -11.99 -6.16 14.34
C SER A 727 -11.34 -5.13 13.41
N SER A 728 -10.20 -4.58 13.84
CA SER A 728 -9.33 -3.72 13.01
C SER A 728 -8.61 -4.49 11.89
N SER A 729 -8.95 -5.76 11.65
CA SER A 729 -8.48 -6.56 10.52
C SER A 729 -9.60 -7.48 10.05
N PHE A 730 -10.70 -6.88 9.60
CA PHE A 730 -11.89 -7.59 9.13
C PHE A 730 -12.01 -7.50 7.61
N GLN A 731 -12.37 -8.62 6.98
CA GLN A 731 -12.77 -8.72 5.58
C GLN A 731 -13.95 -9.69 5.49
N GLY A 732 -14.88 -9.44 4.56
CA GLY A 732 -16.03 -10.30 4.36
C GLY A 732 -17.03 -9.76 3.35
N VAL A 733 -18.27 -10.23 3.45
CA VAL A 733 -19.37 -9.86 2.55
C VAL A 733 -20.50 -9.24 3.34
N LEU A 734 -20.96 -8.08 2.87
CA LEU A 734 -22.21 -7.48 3.33
C LEU A 734 -23.31 -7.81 2.33
N ARG A 735 -24.45 -8.31 2.84
CA ARG A 735 -25.68 -8.47 2.09
C ARG A 735 -26.65 -7.36 2.45
N VAL A 736 -27.18 -6.68 1.42
CA VAL A 736 -28.19 -5.62 1.55
C VAL A 736 -29.47 -6.14 0.90
N SER A 737 -30.58 -6.21 1.65
CA SER A 737 -31.85 -6.69 1.09
C SER A 737 -33.05 -5.86 1.51
N SER A 738 -34.07 -5.80 0.66
CA SER A 738 -35.32 -5.10 0.91
C SER A 738 -36.47 -5.72 0.13
N ALA A 739 -37.68 -5.63 0.69
CA ALA A 739 -38.91 -6.01 -0.03
C ALA A 739 -39.24 -5.03 -1.18
N SER A 740 -38.78 -3.79 -1.08
CA SER A 740 -38.89 -2.78 -2.15
C SER A 740 -37.57 -2.70 -2.91
N THR A 741 -37.62 -2.29 -4.18
CA THR A 741 -36.39 -2.10 -4.96
C THR A 741 -35.56 -0.95 -4.40
N VAL A 742 -34.26 -1.14 -4.23
CA VAL A 742 -33.26 -0.15 -3.81
C VAL A 742 -32.08 -0.12 -4.78
N ALA A 743 -31.28 0.94 -4.72
CA ALA A 743 -30.00 1.02 -5.41
C ALA A 743 -28.87 1.15 -4.39
N VAL A 744 -27.77 0.41 -4.60
CA VAL A 744 -26.67 0.30 -3.65
C VAL A 744 -25.37 0.71 -4.33
N SER A 745 -24.57 1.50 -3.62
CA SER A 745 -23.17 1.77 -3.97
C SER A 745 -22.31 1.60 -2.73
N ALA A 746 -21.03 1.30 -2.91
CA ALA A 746 -20.11 1.19 -1.80
C ALA A 746 -18.72 1.66 -2.18
N LEU A 747 -18.06 2.26 -1.20
CA LEU A 747 -16.79 2.94 -1.33
C LEU A 747 -15.85 2.44 -0.23
N ARG A 748 -14.69 1.98 -0.62
CA ARG A 748 -13.54 1.75 0.24
C ARG A 748 -12.86 3.08 0.50
N ALA A 749 -12.87 3.54 1.74
CA ALA A 749 -12.20 4.77 2.15
C ALA A 749 -10.84 4.46 2.76
N HIS A 750 -9.83 5.27 2.43
CA HIS A 750 -8.44 5.03 2.79
C HIS A 750 -7.74 6.36 3.10
N TYR A 751 -7.03 6.47 4.22
CA TYR A 751 -6.08 7.56 4.46
C TYR A 751 -4.65 7.13 4.11
N ASN A 752 -4.00 7.87 3.22
CA ASN A 752 -2.61 7.57 2.85
C ASN A 752 -1.60 8.13 3.88
N GLU A 753 -0.31 7.94 3.60
CA GLU A 753 0.84 8.38 4.39
C GLU A 753 0.96 9.91 4.55
N ARG A 754 0.21 10.68 3.77
CA ARG A 754 0.10 12.15 3.88
C ARG A 754 -1.14 12.61 4.63
N GLY A 755 -2.03 11.68 5.01
CA GLY A 755 -3.35 12.00 5.54
C GLY A 755 -4.34 12.48 4.48
N ASP A 756 -4.05 12.29 3.17
CA ASP A 756 -5.04 12.52 2.12
C ASP A 756 -6.14 11.45 2.21
N PHE A 757 -7.39 11.87 2.03
CA PHE A 757 -8.56 10.98 1.98
C PHE A 757 -8.75 10.47 0.56
N LEU A 758 -8.70 9.14 0.37
CA LEU A 758 -8.91 8.45 -0.90
C LEU A 758 -10.16 7.58 -0.83
N ILE A 759 -10.84 7.40 -1.97
CA ILE A 759 -11.97 6.48 -2.12
C ILE A 759 -11.90 5.68 -3.42
N SER A 760 -12.17 4.38 -3.33
CA SER A 760 -12.32 3.48 -4.48
C SER A 760 -13.62 2.68 -4.35
N PRO A 761 -14.32 2.30 -5.43
CA PRO A 761 -15.60 1.61 -5.31
C PRO A 761 -15.41 0.13 -4.95
N THR A 762 -16.31 -0.47 -4.14
CA THR A 762 -16.31 -1.93 -3.87
C THR A 762 -17.38 -2.71 -4.64
N LEU A 763 -18.05 -2.03 -5.60
CA LEU A 763 -18.90 -2.58 -6.67
C LEU A 763 -19.93 -3.62 -6.21
N PRO A 764 -21.06 -3.20 -5.61
CA PRO A 764 -22.15 -4.10 -5.26
C PRO A 764 -22.71 -4.84 -6.47
N VAL A 765 -23.02 -6.13 -6.29
CA VAL A 765 -23.61 -7.00 -7.31
C VAL A 765 -25.03 -7.37 -6.89
N SER A 766 -25.99 -7.29 -7.82
CA SER A 766 -27.36 -7.74 -7.56
C SER A 766 -27.42 -9.27 -7.56
N GLU A 767 -28.17 -9.86 -6.61
CA GLU A 767 -28.37 -11.32 -6.58
C GLU A 767 -29.20 -11.83 -7.79
N ALA A 768 -29.89 -10.92 -8.49
CA ALA A 768 -30.72 -11.24 -9.65
C ALA A 768 -29.98 -11.17 -11.00
N ASP A 769 -28.89 -10.41 -11.07
CA ASP A 769 -28.16 -10.14 -12.31
C ASP A 769 -26.83 -10.90 -12.33
N LEU A 770 -26.75 -11.94 -13.15
CA LEU A 770 -25.54 -12.75 -13.29
C LEU A 770 -24.86 -12.50 -14.64
N PRO A 771 -23.53 -12.45 -14.67
CA PRO A 771 -22.81 -12.37 -15.93
C PRO A 771 -23.08 -13.63 -16.76
N HIS A 772 -23.64 -13.43 -17.96
CA HIS A 772 -23.80 -14.47 -18.97
C HIS A 772 -22.47 -14.68 -19.71
N SER A 773 -21.50 -15.30 -19.03
CA SER A 773 -20.18 -15.58 -19.59
C SER A 773 -19.69 -16.98 -19.22
N SER A 774 -18.85 -17.58 -20.05
CA SER A 774 -18.17 -18.85 -19.76
C SER A 774 -16.97 -18.68 -18.82
N GLU A 775 -16.37 -17.48 -18.82
CA GLU A 775 -15.28 -17.09 -17.92
C GLU A 775 -15.31 -15.58 -17.67
N LEU A 776 -14.62 -15.12 -16.63
CA LEU A 776 -14.47 -13.69 -16.32
C LEU A 776 -12.99 -13.31 -16.32
N LEU A 777 -12.68 -12.06 -16.64
CA LEU A 777 -11.31 -11.58 -16.71
C LEU A 777 -11.11 -10.33 -15.87
N PHE A 778 -9.87 -10.16 -15.41
CA PHE A 778 -9.29 -8.85 -15.17
C PHE A 778 -8.46 -8.50 -16.41
N PRO A 779 -8.95 -7.65 -17.33
CA PRO A 779 -8.30 -7.40 -18.62
C PRO A 779 -6.94 -6.69 -18.50
N HIS A 780 -6.63 -6.17 -17.31
CA HIS A 780 -5.38 -5.48 -17.04
C HIS A 780 -4.85 -5.83 -15.66
N LEU A 781 -3.54 -6.09 -15.61
CA LEU A 781 -2.72 -6.17 -14.43
C LEU A 781 -1.58 -5.17 -14.57
N ALA A 782 -1.26 -4.47 -13.48
CA ALA A 782 -0.07 -3.63 -13.36
C ALA A 782 0.52 -3.84 -11.97
N ILE A 783 1.72 -4.43 -11.91
CA ILE A 783 2.35 -4.82 -10.65
C ILE A 783 3.81 -4.38 -10.67
N GLY A 784 4.23 -3.67 -9.64
CA GLY A 784 5.58 -3.14 -9.51
C GLY A 784 5.75 -1.72 -10.02
N SER A 785 6.93 -1.13 -9.79
CA SER A 785 7.19 0.30 -10.03
C SER A 785 6.15 1.22 -9.39
N GLY A 786 5.74 0.88 -8.16
CA GLY A 786 4.71 1.60 -7.40
C GLY A 786 3.29 1.05 -7.57
N CYS A 787 3.03 0.21 -8.57
CA CYS A 787 1.71 -0.42 -8.74
C CYS A 787 1.56 -1.66 -7.83
N GLU A 788 0.43 -1.76 -7.14
CA GLU A 788 0.03 -2.91 -6.34
C GLU A 788 -1.43 -3.29 -6.66
N MET A 789 -1.76 -4.58 -6.55
CA MET A 789 -3.11 -5.06 -6.80
C MET A 789 -3.62 -5.96 -5.68
N GLN A 790 -4.89 -5.80 -5.32
CA GLN A 790 -5.65 -6.75 -4.51
C GLN A 790 -6.75 -7.37 -5.37
N PHE A 791 -6.75 -8.69 -5.49
CA PHE A 791 -7.82 -9.45 -6.12
C PHE A 791 -8.81 -9.89 -5.06
N VAL A 792 -10.09 -9.62 -5.28
CA VAL A 792 -11.18 -10.02 -4.41
C VAL A 792 -12.20 -10.78 -5.24
N LEU A 793 -12.55 -11.98 -4.80
CA LEU A 793 -13.65 -12.78 -5.30
C LEU A 793 -14.63 -13.00 -4.16
N PHE A 794 -15.93 -12.94 -4.42
CA PHE A 794 -16.93 -13.16 -3.40
C PHE A 794 -18.19 -13.80 -3.96
N SER A 795 -18.99 -14.37 -3.06
CA SER A 795 -20.25 -14.99 -3.41
C SER A 795 -21.26 -13.93 -3.83
N GLY A 796 -21.56 -13.84 -5.13
CA GLY A 796 -22.51 -12.86 -5.69
C GLY A 796 -23.99 -13.25 -5.57
N ARG A 797 -24.28 -14.50 -5.18
CA ARG A 797 -25.63 -15.07 -4.99
C ARG A 797 -25.56 -16.26 -4.03
N ALA A 798 -26.70 -16.82 -3.64
CA ALA A 798 -26.83 -17.92 -2.67
C ALA A 798 -26.21 -19.27 -3.11
N THR A 799 -24.91 -19.28 -3.40
CA THR A 799 -24.12 -20.43 -3.87
C THR A 799 -22.66 -20.27 -3.46
N SER A 800 -22.00 -21.39 -3.17
CA SER A 800 -20.54 -21.45 -3.09
C SER A 800 -19.89 -21.30 -4.48
N SER A 801 -18.61 -20.95 -4.48
CA SER A 801 -17.80 -20.88 -5.69
C SER A 801 -16.38 -21.37 -5.41
N SER A 802 -15.79 -22.03 -6.41
CA SER A 802 -14.40 -22.47 -6.38
C SER A 802 -13.86 -22.55 -7.80
N GLY A 803 -12.54 -22.51 -7.97
CA GLY A 803 -11.93 -22.51 -9.29
C GLY A 803 -10.47 -22.09 -9.26
N THR A 804 -10.00 -21.62 -10.41
CA THR A 804 -8.61 -21.20 -10.62
C THR A 804 -8.55 -19.81 -11.25
N ILE A 805 -7.65 -18.98 -10.72
CA ILE A 805 -7.20 -17.73 -11.31
C ILE A 805 -5.92 -18.02 -12.08
N TYR A 806 -5.87 -17.66 -13.36
CA TYR A 806 -4.70 -17.81 -14.21
C TYR A 806 -4.12 -16.43 -14.54
N PHE A 807 -2.81 -16.28 -14.44
CA PHE A 807 -2.09 -15.04 -14.69
C PHE A 807 -1.29 -15.14 -15.98
N PHE A 808 -1.41 -14.11 -16.82
CA PHE A 808 -0.69 -14.01 -18.08
C PHE A 808 -0.05 -12.63 -18.23
N ASP A 809 1.08 -12.58 -18.92
CA ASP A 809 1.62 -11.31 -19.43
C ASP A 809 0.78 -10.82 -20.64
N GLN A 810 1.09 -9.64 -21.17
CA GLN A 810 0.36 -9.06 -22.30
C GLN A 810 0.46 -9.89 -23.61
N ASN A 811 1.41 -10.82 -23.69
CA ASN A 811 1.64 -11.69 -24.85
C ASN A 811 1.01 -13.08 -24.67
N GLY A 812 0.34 -13.34 -23.54
CA GLY A 812 -0.29 -14.63 -23.26
C GLY A 812 0.62 -15.68 -22.66
N THR A 813 1.82 -15.31 -22.22
CA THR A 813 2.72 -16.21 -21.50
C THR A 813 2.27 -16.32 -20.05
N PRO A 814 2.22 -17.53 -19.44
CA PRO A 814 1.94 -17.67 -18.01
C PRO A 814 2.87 -16.79 -17.17
N LEU A 815 2.28 -15.96 -16.32
CA LEU A 815 2.99 -14.97 -15.53
C LEU A 815 3.04 -15.41 -14.07
N SER A 816 4.21 -15.79 -13.58
CA SER A 816 4.40 -16.13 -12.17
C SER A 816 4.37 -14.88 -11.30
N LEU A 817 3.41 -14.84 -10.36
CA LEU A 817 3.29 -13.77 -9.38
C LEU A 817 3.48 -14.35 -7.98
N ALA A 818 4.16 -13.62 -7.10
CA ALA A 818 4.02 -13.90 -5.68
C ALA A 818 2.80 -13.17 -5.13
N LEU A 819 1.93 -13.95 -4.52
CA LEU A 819 0.62 -13.54 -4.05
C LEU A 819 0.50 -13.95 -2.59
N ARG A 820 -0.25 -13.16 -1.83
CA ARG A 820 -0.50 -13.41 -0.41
C ARG A 820 -1.98 -13.24 -0.12
N GLN A 821 -2.55 -14.13 0.68
CA GLN A 821 -3.95 -14.04 1.07
C GLN A 821 -4.13 -13.06 2.22
#